data_AF-A0A945F5H4-F1
#
_entry.id   AF-A0A945F5H4-F1
#
_cell.length_a   1.000
_cell.length_b   1.000
_cell.length_c   1.000
_cell.angle_alpha   90.00
_cell.angle_beta   90.00
_cell.angle_gamma   90.00
#
_symmetry.space_group_name_H-M   'P 1'
#
loop_
_entity.id
_entity.type
_entity.pdbx_description
1 polymer ?
#
loop_
_entity_poly.entity_id
_entity_poly.type
_entity_poly.pdbx_seq_one_letter_code
_entity_poly.pdbx_strand_id
1 'polypeptide(L)'
;MASTQPWRVLWISSISLENQKVEIDVMNNPLYEVLQRINPNLSERKVMPHQFALFLAIVKLYEDHPNQKNWFHINSELEDNFKLKFKKLAPEVHWASSSIDEPFYHLQKTGFWFLHIKSGKNSKYENIMSELKPQFTKHLLIDIFSHVSLSEQIDQALRNPLTRDGVIKFVSTNYHEVKAKQLRDYPLLGQHLPGKGSFSNKFVSYLNSLQRSGGGNENAMAESQACNTQFSSIHVTHPLAKTIFDELSKTNGKHVILTGHAGDGKSTIALEVYKLFNGISEGDVLKTPLKPRENVEKYSVSILKDLSERIRLHDADLLSELKSKDSKFLLVSNTGTLLDLIKKNSKHFNADEVLIESKVLDAISSESGEANLDLETTHFRVFNLARMDNLKLAKRIFKKMIAPSRWVDCKGCTFCASCPIYINVELIQNNQDNVLERIFLVYRRMFEYGIRLTIRQYTEHLSYLLTSGLDEADVKKIYQQSLKPLILKYLFFNRFFGDDGCSSDASALKMKTIRALKKQCFGERPYSRWEHRLWLRNSAESFKLGVQSLDDEFERLRRHGSKVFVYEGMSADHAREQVRRMMYFLYEFQKDELAFISNFLNSPTLLDWQSWQGSCARLSFKDKTTLEQKIYHVIQEHFTGIRLPEGSTQNDRRLYITLSRRRHEVRQSAQVVLAEVDWSTAISLELIQTDSASGESRQDLVLTGKDRIARIDLPLKVPFLDYVMMRHFGEIGEVLETSYFERLDRFKAQVLERASAAGEDRIMLVRLKMDHSFRRQHFAITNNSLEVTDVL
;
A
#
# COMPACT_ATOMS: atom_id res chain seq x y z
N MET A 1 79.00 -28.63 -8.83
CA MET A 1 78.17 -29.45 -7.91
C MET A 1 77.22 -28.47 -7.24
N ALA A 2 76.00 -28.27 -7.76
CA ALA A 2 74.79 -29.05 -7.44
C ALA A 2 74.44 -28.95 -5.93
N SER A 3 73.23 -28.65 -5.45
CA SER A 3 71.92 -28.33 -6.02
C SER A 3 70.94 -28.19 -4.84
N THR A 4 69.93 -27.31 -4.96
CA THR A 4 68.52 -27.44 -4.45
C THR A 4 68.25 -27.61 -2.94
N GLN A 5 67.18 -27.11 -2.29
CA GLN A 5 66.08 -26.16 -2.54
C GLN A 5 65.30 -26.00 -1.20
N PRO A 6 64.40 -25.00 -1.06
CA PRO A 6 63.74 -24.59 0.17
C PRO A 6 62.35 -25.25 0.39
N TRP A 7 62.05 -25.80 1.58
CA TRP A 7 60.78 -26.50 1.85
C TRP A 7 60.17 -26.29 3.26
N ARG A 8 60.29 -25.10 3.88
CA ARG A 8 59.67 -24.87 5.21
C ARG A 8 58.68 -23.70 5.35
N VAL A 9 58.37 -22.97 4.27
CA VAL A 9 57.43 -21.83 4.34
C VAL A 9 56.05 -22.14 3.70
N LEU A 10 55.87 -23.29 3.04
CA LEU A 10 54.63 -23.63 2.33
C LEU A 10 53.61 -24.49 3.12
N TRP A 11 53.92 -24.94 4.33
CA TRP A 11 53.05 -25.86 5.08
C TRP A 11 52.05 -25.20 6.05
N ILE A 12 52.28 -23.95 6.46
CA ILE A 12 51.32 -23.20 7.31
C ILE A 12 50.31 -22.43 6.46
N SER A 13 50.68 -22.05 5.22
CA SER A 13 49.76 -21.41 4.28
C SER A 13 48.76 -22.39 3.66
N SER A 14 49.13 -23.66 3.43
CA SER A 14 48.24 -24.66 2.82
C SER A 14 47.09 -25.08 3.75
N ILE A 15 47.34 -25.26 5.05
CA ILE A 15 46.30 -25.61 6.04
C ILE A 15 45.31 -24.45 6.28
N SER A 16 45.78 -23.19 6.19
CA SER A 16 44.92 -22.01 6.26
C SER A 16 44.09 -21.81 4.99
N LEU A 17 44.67 -22.11 3.82
CA LEU A 17 43.97 -22.01 2.53
C LEU A 17 43.01 -23.17 2.29
N GLU A 18 43.26 -24.36 2.81
CA GLU A 18 42.31 -25.49 2.79
C GLU A 18 41.15 -25.29 3.76
N ASN A 19 41.39 -24.75 4.97
CA ASN A 19 40.28 -24.39 5.87
C ASN A 19 39.47 -23.18 5.38
N GLN A 20 40.10 -22.18 4.74
CA GLN A 20 39.37 -21.08 4.08
C GLN A 20 38.67 -21.53 2.79
N LYS A 21 39.23 -22.45 2.00
CA LYS A 21 38.51 -23.04 0.86
C LYS A 21 37.32 -23.87 1.32
N VAL A 22 37.44 -24.63 2.40
CA VAL A 22 36.32 -25.40 2.97
C VAL A 22 35.25 -24.46 3.57
N GLU A 23 35.61 -23.34 4.20
CA GLU A 23 34.61 -22.35 4.66
C GLU A 23 33.96 -21.55 3.50
N ILE A 24 34.71 -21.26 2.44
CA ILE A 24 34.20 -20.53 1.25
C ILE A 24 33.37 -21.44 0.33
N ASP A 25 33.70 -22.72 0.21
CA ASP A 25 32.88 -23.71 -0.52
C ASP A 25 31.61 -24.13 0.26
N VAL A 26 31.61 -24.00 1.60
CA VAL A 26 30.41 -24.24 2.42
C VAL A 26 29.41 -23.09 2.33
N MET A 27 29.83 -21.83 2.11
CA MET A 27 28.89 -20.70 1.95
C MET A 27 28.25 -20.61 0.56
N ASN A 28 28.81 -21.26 -0.46
CA ASN A 28 28.28 -21.27 -1.83
C ASN A 28 27.61 -22.60 -2.24
N ASN A 29 27.39 -23.52 -1.30
CA ASN A 29 26.69 -24.77 -1.58
C ASN A 29 25.17 -24.56 -1.47
N PRO A 30 24.39 -24.82 -2.54
CA PRO A 30 22.92 -24.67 -2.53
C PRO A 30 22.23 -25.43 -1.39
N LEU A 31 22.87 -26.46 -0.85
CA LEU A 31 22.40 -27.22 0.31
C LEU A 31 22.25 -26.34 1.57
N TYR A 32 23.25 -25.52 1.89
CA TYR A 32 23.27 -24.74 3.11
C TYR A 32 22.38 -23.49 3.01
N GLU A 33 22.23 -22.90 1.82
CA GLU A 33 21.24 -21.82 1.57
C GLU A 33 19.81 -22.28 1.88
N VAL A 34 19.46 -23.52 1.53
CA VAL A 34 18.15 -24.11 1.83
C VAL A 34 17.99 -24.33 3.34
N LEU A 35 19.04 -24.77 4.03
CA LEU A 35 19.03 -24.97 5.48
C LEU A 35 19.00 -23.67 6.30
N GLN A 36 19.47 -22.54 5.75
CA GLN A 36 19.33 -21.22 6.38
C GLN A 36 17.87 -20.77 6.53
N ARG A 37 16.94 -21.37 5.76
CA ARG A 37 15.52 -21.02 5.80
C ARG A 37 14.79 -21.56 7.03
N ILE A 38 15.44 -22.41 7.85
CA ILE A 38 14.91 -22.83 9.15
C ILE A 38 14.89 -21.59 10.06
N ASN A 39 13.70 -21.09 10.40
CA ASN A 39 13.53 -19.84 11.13
C ASN A 39 12.90 -20.11 12.51
N PRO A 40 13.57 -19.78 13.62
CA PRO A 40 13.04 -20.12 14.94
C PRO A 40 11.80 -19.31 15.30
N ASN A 41 10.87 -19.95 16.00
CA ASN A 41 9.78 -19.25 16.67
C ASN A 41 10.32 -18.47 17.88
N LEU A 42 9.64 -17.37 18.21
CA LEU A 42 9.93 -16.55 19.37
C LEU A 42 8.83 -16.72 20.42
N SER A 43 9.21 -17.14 21.62
CA SER A 43 8.32 -17.16 22.78
C SER A 43 8.96 -16.39 23.92
N GLU A 44 8.23 -15.47 24.53
CA GLU A 44 8.72 -14.61 25.64
C GLU A 44 10.12 -14.01 25.37
N ARG A 45 10.39 -13.61 24.12
CA ARG A 45 11.66 -13.00 23.67
C ARG A 45 12.87 -13.95 23.75
N LYS A 46 12.65 -15.27 23.75
CA LYS A 46 13.67 -16.31 23.60
C LYS A 46 13.55 -17.02 22.25
N VAL A 47 14.69 -17.34 21.64
CA VAL A 47 14.78 -18.15 20.42
C VAL A 47 14.49 -19.61 20.75
N MET A 48 13.35 -20.10 20.29
CA MET A 48 12.90 -21.46 20.58
C MET A 48 13.59 -22.47 19.64
N PRO A 49 14.14 -23.58 20.15
CA PRO A 49 14.92 -24.52 19.36
C PRO A 49 14.07 -25.50 18.53
N HIS A 50 12.73 -25.44 18.59
CA HIS A 50 11.81 -26.45 18.07
C HIS A 50 12.09 -26.91 16.63
N GLN A 51 12.18 -25.99 15.66
CA GLN A 51 12.39 -26.39 14.26
C GLN A 51 13.78 -26.98 14.02
N PHE A 52 14.81 -26.43 14.68
CA PHE A 52 16.19 -26.91 14.60
C PHE A 52 16.32 -28.29 15.26
N ALA A 53 15.71 -28.48 16.43
CA ALA A 53 15.70 -29.74 17.15
C ALA A 53 14.95 -30.83 16.37
N LEU A 54 13.81 -30.50 15.73
CA LEU A 54 13.09 -31.46 14.89
C LEU A 54 13.92 -31.87 13.67
N PHE A 55 14.55 -30.92 12.99
CA PHE A 55 15.41 -31.26 11.86
C PHE A 55 16.61 -32.13 12.30
N LEU A 56 17.28 -31.78 13.41
CA LEU A 56 18.37 -32.60 13.96
C LEU A 56 17.92 -33.99 14.43
N ALA A 57 16.65 -34.16 14.80
CA ALA A 57 16.07 -35.46 15.12
C ALA A 57 15.88 -36.32 13.85
N ILE A 58 15.49 -35.71 12.74
CA ILE A 58 15.43 -36.38 11.43
C ILE A 58 16.84 -36.78 10.98
N VAL A 59 17.83 -35.90 11.14
CA VAL A 59 19.23 -36.23 10.84
C VAL A 59 19.70 -37.44 11.66
N LYS A 60 19.25 -37.55 12.92
CA LYS A 60 19.53 -38.71 13.77
C LYS A 60 18.91 -40.00 13.23
N LEU A 61 17.69 -39.95 12.70
CA LEU A 61 17.08 -41.12 12.04
C LEU A 61 17.90 -41.58 10.82
N TYR A 62 18.52 -40.69 10.04
CA TYR A 62 19.42 -41.10 8.94
C TYR A 62 20.74 -41.67 9.42
N GLU A 63 21.19 -41.28 10.60
CA GLU A 63 22.37 -41.87 11.25
C GLU A 63 22.07 -43.29 11.73
N ASP A 64 20.92 -43.49 12.37
CA ASP A 64 20.49 -44.78 12.94
C ASP A 64 20.00 -45.75 11.85
N HIS A 65 19.34 -45.23 10.81
CA HIS A 65 18.75 -46.00 9.71
C HIS A 65 19.14 -45.41 8.33
N PRO A 66 20.38 -45.60 7.85
CA PRO A 66 20.86 -44.98 6.60
C PRO A 66 20.04 -45.31 5.34
N ASN A 67 19.37 -46.46 5.35
CA ASN A 67 18.56 -46.97 4.24
C ASN A 67 17.06 -46.70 4.41
N GLN A 68 16.65 -45.90 5.40
CA GLN A 68 15.24 -45.56 5.58
C GLN A 68 14.67 -44.86 4.34
N LYS A 69 13.38 -45.08 4.08
CA LYS A 69 12.65 -44.31 3.08
C LYS A 69 12.56 -42.85 3.52
N ASN A 70 12.51 -41.92 2.58
CA ASN A 70 12.32 -40.48 2.83
C ASN A 70 10.88 -40.16 3.30
N TRP A 71 10.33 -40.96 4.21
CA TRP A 71 8.96 -40.91 4.72
C TRP A 71 9.00 -40.92 6.24
N PHE A 72 8.60 -39.81 6.85
CA PHE A 72 8.66 -39.61 8.30
C PHE A 72 7.26 -39.47 8.89
N HIS A 73 7.07 -40.09 10.04
CA HIS A 73 5.82 -40.05 10.81
C HIS A 73 6.11 -39.58 12.23
N ILE A 74 5.11 -39.00 12.89
CA ILE A 74 5.19 -38.74 14.33
C ILE A 74 5.03 -40.09 15.05
N ASN A 75 6.15 -40.67 15.47
CA ASN A 75 6.24 -41.90 16.27
C ASN A 75 7.09 -41.66 17.53
N SER A 76 7.12 -42.64 18.44
CA SER A 76 7.87 -42.52 19.70
C SER A 76 9.37 -42.26 19.47
N GLU A 77 9.97 -42.91 18.48
CA GLU A 77 11.40 -42.76 18.15
C GLU A 77 11.75 -41.34 17.71
N LEU A 78 10.96 -40.73 16.82
CA LEU A 78 11.16 -39.34 16.41
C LEU A 78 10.91 -38.37 17.57
N GLU A 79 9.93 -38.63 18.42
CA GLU A 79 9.64 -37.80 19.59
C GLU A 79 10.76 -37.84 20.63
N ASP A 80 11.33 -39.00 20.87
CA ASP A 80 12.43 -39.18 21.82
C ASP A 80 13.72 -38.53 21.29
N ASN A 81 14.01 -38.72 20.00
CA ASN A 81 15.10 -38.02 19.31
C ASN A 81 14.91 -36.50 19.34
N PHE A 82 13.68 -36.02 19.11
CA PHE A 82 13.35 -34.60 19.20
C PHE A 82 13.61 -34.03 20.59
N LYS A 83 13.12 -34.68 21.66
CA LYS A 83 13.35 -34.26 23.04
C LYS A 83 14.84 -34.24 23.38
N LEU A 84 15.59 -35.24 22.93
CA LEU A 84 17.04 -35.32 23.15
C LEU A 84 17.78 -34.16 22.47
N LYS A 85 17.48 -33.89 21.19
CA LYS A 85 18.11 -32.79 20.44
C LYS A 85 17.68 -31.43 20.98
N PHE A 86 16.42 -31.28 21.38
CA PHE A 86 15.92 -30.07 22.03
C PHE A 86 16.71 -29.74 23.29
N LYS A 87 16.83 -30.71 24.20
CA LYS A 87 17.58 -30.55 25.46
C LYS A 87 19.06 -30.27 25.23
N LYS A 88 19.65 -30.88 24.21
CA LYS A 88 21.07 -30.65 23.85
C LYS A 88 21.32 -29.27 23.24
N LEU A 89 20.39 -28.79 22.41
CA LEU A 89 20.54 -27.54 21.68
C LEU A 89 20.25 -26.30 22.55
N ALA A 90 19.31 -26.42 23.50
CA ALA A 90 18.92 -25.35 24.41
C ALA A 90 18.65 -25.90 25.83
N PRO A 91 19.70 -26.27 26.59
CA PRO A 91 19.56 -26.84 27.93
C PRO A 91 18.89 -25.89 28.94
N GLU A 92 18.90 -24.59 28.67
CA GLU A 92 18.30 -23.54 29.49
C GLU A 92 16.79 -23.32 29.28
N VAL A 93 16.18 -23.97 28.27
CA VAL A 93 14.74 -23.81 27.96
C VAL A 93 13.94 -24.91 28.65
N HIS A 94 12.93 -24.53 29.43
CA HIS A 94 12.12 -25.48 30.19
C HIS A 94 11.33 -26.42 29.27
N TRP A 95 11.38 -27.72 29.54
CA TRP A 95 10.85 -28.80 28.68
C TRP A 95 9.32 -28.84 28.56
N ALA A 96 8.59 -28.14 29.42
CA ALA A 96 7.12 -28.11 29.41
C ALA A 96 6.51 -27.58 28.10
N SER A 97 7.30 -26.92 27.24
CA SER A 97 6.89 -26.43 25.92
C SER A 97 7.37 -27.29 24.73
N SER A 98 7.98 -28.47 24.95
CA SER A 98 8.63 -29.27 23.89
C SER A 98 7.65 -30.13 23.07
N SER A 99 6.54 -29.54 22.59
CA SER A 99 5.66 -30.26 21.65
C SER A 99 6.27 -30.27 20.25
N ILE A 100 6.19 -31.42 19.57
CA ILE A 100 6.63 -31.60 18.18
C ILE A 100 5.60 -31.06 17.17
N ASP A 101 4.37 -30.78 17.61
CA ASP A 101 3.22 -30.52 16.75
C ASP A 101 3.41 -29.29 15.85
N GLU A 102 3.72 -28.14 16.46
CA GLU A 102 3.96 -26.90 15.72
C GLU A 102 5.16 -26.97 14.75
N PRO A 103 6.37 -27.41 15.16
CA PRO A 103 7.49 -27.47 14.22
C PRO A 103 7.25 -28.49 13.10
N PHE A 104 6.51 -29.58 13.35
CA PHE A 104 6.19 -30.58 12.32
C PHE A 104 5.33 -30.01 11.19
N TYR A 105 4.41 -29.10 11.51
CA TYR A 105 3.62 -28.40 10.49
C TYR A 105 4.39 -27.23 9.85
N HIS A 106 5.08 -26.41 10.64
CA HIS A 106 5.65 -25.15 10.16
C HIS A 106 6.94 -25.29 9.34
N LEU A 107 7.66 -26.41 9.45
CA LEU A 107 8.83 -26.67 8.63
C LEU A 107 8.54 -26.65 7.13
N GLN A 108 7.29 -26.84 6.68
CA GLN A 108 6.95 -26.74 5.25
C GLN A 108 7.30 -25.38 4.62
N LYS A 109 7.38 -24.32 5.43
CA LYS A 109 7.75 -22.96 4.98
C LYS A 109 9.20 -22.86 4.51
N THR A 110 10.05 -23.83 4.83
CA THR A 110 11.46 -23.85 4.41
C THR A 110 11.64 -24.22 2.95
N GLY A 111 10.64 -24.84 2.33
CA GLY A 111 10.67 -25.32 0.94
C GLY A 111 11.42 -26.65 0.75
N PHE A 112 11.85 -27.31 1.82
CA PHE A 112 12.46 -28.65 1.75
C PHE A 112 11.71 -29.71 2.56
N TRP A 113 10.60 -29.35 3.21
CA TRP A 113 9.78 -30.23 4.04
C TRP A 113 8.37 -30.31 3.46
N PHE A 114 7.93 -31.50 3.06
CA PHE A 114 6.68 -31.69 2.34
C PHE A 114 5.74 -32.58 3.14
N LEU A 115 4.55 -32.05 3.48
CA LEU A 115 3.47 -32.77 4.15
C LEU A 115 2.54 -33.41 3.11
N HIS A 116 2.34 -34.72 3.17
CA HIS A 116 1.51 -35.45 2.20
C HIS A 116 0.15 -35.77 2.79
N ILE A 117 -0.92 -35.15 2.28
CA ILE A 117 -2.30 -35.34 2.79
C ILE A 117 -2.79 -36.76 2.48
N LYS A 118 -3.47 -37.40 3.45
CA LYS A 118 -4.14 -38.70 3.24
C LYS A 118 -5.28 -38.55 2.24
N SER A 119 -5.48 -39.58 1.40
CA SER A 119 -6.61 -39.63 0.47
C SER A 119 -7.94 -39.37 1.20
N GLY A 120 -8.77 -38.46 0.67
CA GLY A 120 -10.05 -38.08 1.25
C GLY A 120 -10.01 -37.04 2.39
N LYS A 121 -8.84 -36.52 2.79
CA LYS A 121 -8.71 -35.51 3.85
C LYS A 121 -8.52 -34.06 3.37
N ASN A 122 -8.53 -33.81 2.05
CA ASN A 122 -8.33 -32.48 1.46
C ASN A 122 -9.35 -31.44 1.95
N SER A 123 -10.63 -31.78 1.95
CA SER A 123 -11.69 -30.88 2.43
C SER A 123 -11.55 -30.52 3.91
N LYS A 124 -11.13 -31.50 4.74
CA LYS A 124 -10.87 -31.27 6.17
C LYS A 124 -9.66 -30.35 6.37
N TYR A 125 -8.62 -30.51 5.56
CA TYR A 125 -7.46 -29.61 5.57
C TYR A 125 -7.84 -28.19 5.14
N GLU A 126 -8.60 -28.03 4.05
CA GLU A 126 -9.06 -26.73 3.55
C GLU A 126 -9.95 -25.99 4.57
N ASN A 127 -10.83 -26.70 5.26
CA ASN A 127 -11.66 -26.12 6.32
C ASN A 127 -10.81 -25.54 7.46
N ILE A 128 -9.79 -26.26 7.93
CA ILE A 128 -8.87 -25.76 8.96
C ILE A 128 -8.08 -24.55 8.43
N MET A 129 -7.69 -24.56 7.16
CA MET A 129 -6.98 -23.43 6.52
C MET A 129 -7.85 -22.17 6.37
N SER A 130 -9.17 -22.29 6.37
CA SER A 130 -10.10 -21.16 6.25
C SER A 130 -10.19 -20.31 7.53
N GLU A 131 -9.66 -20.80 8.66
CA GLU A 131 -9.65 -20.08 9.92
C GLU A 131 -8.55 -19.00 9.99
N LEU A 132 -8.79 -17.93 10.77
CA LEU A 132 -7.87 -16.80 10.92
C LEU A 132 -6.49 -17.19 11.51
N LYS A 133 -6.42 -18.32 12.24
CA LYS A 133 -5.18 -18.88 12.84
C LYS A 133 -5.26 -20.42 12.91
N PRO A 134 -4.90 -21.15 11.85
CA PRO A 134 -4.95 -22.61 11.86
C PRO A 134 -3.97 -23.19 12.89
N GLN A 135 -4.47 -24.07 13.77
CA GLN A 135 -3.66 -24.80 14.75
C GLN A 135 -3.70 -26.31 14.45
N PHE A 136 -2.53 -26.94 14.45
CA PHE A 136 -2.39 -28.39 14.26
C PHE A 136 -1.93 -29.06 15.55
N THR A 137 -2.83 -29.82 16.16
CA THR A 137 -2.47 -30.73 17.26
C THR A 137 -1.91 -32.04 16.71
N LYS A 138 -1.15 -32.79 17.53
CA LYS A 138 -0.65 -34.14 17.17
C LYS A 138 -1.71 -35.02 16.52
N HIS A 139 -2.91 -35.04 17.10
CA HIS A 139 -4.03 -35.83 16.60
C HIS A 139 -4.47 -35.39 15.19
N LEU A 140 -4.55 -34.08 14.93
CA LEU A 140 -4.88 -33.56 13.59
C LEU A 140 -3.77 -33.84 12.58
N LEU A 141 -2.51 -33.75 12.99
CA LEU A 141 -1.37 -34.06 12.12
C LEU A 141 -1.41 -35.51 11.66
N ILE A 142 -1.64 -36.44 12.60
CA ILE A 142 -1.73 -37.87 12.31
C ILE A 142 -3.03 -38.20 11.53
N ASP A 143 -4.14 -37.50 11.77
CA ASP A 143 -5.40 -37.73 11.06
C ASP A 143 -5.36 -37.25 9.60
N ILE A 144 -4.70 -36.13 9.33
CA ILE A 144 -4.73 -35.45 8.02
C ILE A 144 -3.57 -35.88 7.14
N PHE A 145 -2.35 -36.01 7.69
CA PHE A 145 -1.15 -36.27 6.89
C PHE A 145 -0.73 -37.73 6.95
N SER A 146 -0.37 -38.29 5.80
CA SER A 146 0.11 -39.66 5.66
C SER A 146 1.55 -39.77 6.15
N HIS A 147 2.43 -38.89 5.67
CA HIS A 147 3.85 -38.81 6.01
C HIS A 147 4.41 -37.43 5.66
N VAL A 148 5.63 -37.17 6.11
CA VAL A 148 6.49 -36.08 5.62
C VAL A 148 7.58 -36.64 4.73
N SER A 149 7.99 -35.91 3.70
CA SER A 149 9.24 -36.16 2.99
C SER A 149 10.12 -34.92 2.96
N LEU A 150 11.44 -35.12 2.89
CA LEU A 150 12.40 -34.07 2.60
C LEU A 150 12.53 -33.86 1.08
N SER A 151 13.06 -32.73 0.64
CA SER A 151 13.47 -32.57 -0.76
C SER A 151 14.57 -33.58 -1.11
N GLU A 152 14.63 -33.97 -2.38
CA GLU A 152 15.60 -34.94 -2.88
C GLU A 152 17.05 -34.53 -2.56
N GLN A 153 17.36 -33.24 -2.69
CA GLN A 153 18.67 -32.67 -2.37
C GLN A 153 19.06 -32.88 -0.90
N ILE A 154 18.12 -32.67 0.04
CA ILE A 154 18.39 -32.87 1.48
C ILE A 154 18.45 -34.36 1.81
N ASP A 155 17.54 -35.18 1.27
CA ASP A 155 17.56 -36.64 1.48
C ASP A 155 18.91 -37.25 1.05
N GLN A 156 19.38 -36.91 -0.15
CA GLN A 156 20.68 -37.38 -0.65
C GLN A 156 21.85 -36.90 0.23
N ALA A 157 21.82 -35.64 0.67
CA ALA A 157 22.86 -35.09 1.54
C ALA A 157 22.91 -35.74 2.93
N LEU A 158 21.77 -36.15 3.49
CA LEU A 158 21.73 -36.80 4.81
C LEU A 158 22.14 -38.28 4.76
N ARG A 159 22.03 -38.92 3.60
CA ARG A 159 22.50 -40.31 3.40
C ARG A 159 24.01 -40.42 3.38
N ASN A 160 24.72 -39.38 2.91
CA ASN A 160 26.18 -39.37 2.92
C ASN A 160 26.71 -38.90 4.30
N PRO A 161 27.53 -39.72 5.00
CA PRO A 161 28.04 -39.38 6.33
C PRO A 161 28.83 -38.06 6.40
N LEU A 162 29.65 -37.75 5.39
CA LEU A 162 30.49 -36.54 5.40
C LEU A 162 29.66 -35.26 5.29
N THR A 163 28.64 -35.26 4.42
CA THR A 163 27.72 -34.14 4.28
C THR A 163 26.78 -34.04 5.47
N ARG A 164 26.36 -35.18 6.06
CA ARG A 164 25.53 -35.21 7.26
C ARG A 164 26.22 -34.53 8.45
N ASP A 165 27.50 -34.79 8.67
CA ASP A 165 28.27 -34.14 9.75
C ASP A 165 28.39 -32.62 9.54
N GLY A 166 28.60 -32.20 8.29
CA GLY A 166 28.55 -30.79 7.89
C GLY A 166 27.20 -30.13 8.18
N VAL A 167 26.09 -30.82 7.86
CA VAL A 167 24.72 -30.35 8.15
C VAL A 167 24.46 -30.24 9.66
N ILE A 168 24.89 -31.21 10.47
CA ILE A 168 24.74 -31.15 11.94
C ILE A 168 25.46 -29.92 12.49
N LYS A 169 26.71 -29.70 12.07
CA LYS A 169 27.52 -28.56 12.52
C LYS A 169 26.89 -27.24 12.07
N PHE A 170 26.45 -27.16 10.81
CA PHE A 170 25.83 -25.97 10.25
C PHE A 170 24.53 -25.59 10.97
N VAL A 171 23.59 -26.52 11.11
CA VAL A 171 22.28 -26.27 11.74
C VAL A 171 22.43 -25.88 13.20
N SER A 172 23.36 -26.53 13.93
CA SER A 172 23.65 -26.18 15.33
C SER A 172 24.28 -24.78 15.44
N THR A 173 25.24 -24.46 14.56
CA THR A 173 25.89 -23.13 14.53
C THR A 173 24.88 -22.04 14.19
N ASN A 174 24.03 -22.26 13.18
CA ASN A 174 22.99 -21.33 12.77
C ASN A 174 22.00 -21.04 13.92
N TYR A 175 21.57 -22.07 14.67
CA TYR A 175 20.74 -21.85 15.87
C TYR A 175 21.42 -20.92 16.88
N HIS A 176 22.70 -21.18 17.20
CA HIS A 176 23.45 -20.37 18.16
C HIS A 176 23.72 -18.95 17.65
N GLU A 177 23.96 -18.77 16.35
CA GLU A 177 24.08 -17.44 15.74
C GLU A 177 22.79 -16.65 15.78
N VAL A 178 21.65 -17.28 15.46
CA VAL A 178 20.33 -16.63 15.52
C VAL A 178 19.99 -16.26 16.97
N LYS A 179 20.27 -17.16 17.92
CA LYS A 179 20.14 -16.89 19.36
C LYS A 179 21.06 -15.75 19.83
N ALA A 180 22.30 -15.71 19.37
CA ALA A 180 23.25 -14.64 19.69
C ALA A 180 22.91 -13.30 19.03
N LYS A 181 22.27 -13.30 17.86
CA LYS A 181 21.71 -12.08 17.23
C LYS A 181 20.54 -11.54 18.06
N GLN A 182 19.59 -12.41 18.45
CA GLN A 182 18.48 -12.02 19.33
C GLN A 182 18.90 -11.50 20.72
N LEU A 183 19.92 -12.10 21.34
CA LEU A 183 20.47 -11.61 22.62
C LEU A 183 21.18 -10.26 22.49
N ARG A 184 21.62 -9.88 21.28
CA ARG A 184 22.21 -8.55 20.99
C ARG A 184 21.17 -7.49 20.65
N ASP A 185 19.96 -7.90 20.25
CA ASP A 185 18.85 -7.02 19.87
C ASP A 185 17.98 -6.58 21.08
N TYR A 186 18.32 -7.01 22.31
CA TYR A 186 17.81 -6.41 23.56
C TYR A 186 18.91 -5.58 24.24
N PRO A 187 18.69 -4.27 24.51
CA PRO A 187 19.56 -3.54 25.40
C PRO A 187 19.38 -4.12 26.80
N LEU A 188 20.44 -4.71 27.36
CA LEU A 188 20.59 -4.80 28.81
C LEU A 188 20.56 -3.37 29.34
N LEU A 189 19.44 -3.02 29.98
CA LEU A 189 19.35 -1.85 30.83
C LEU A 189 20.38 -2.05 31.95
N GLY A 190 21.45 -1.25 31.91
CA GLY A 190 22.45 -1.19 32.97
C GLY A 190 23.69 -2.06 32.73
N GLN A 191 24.61 -1.57 31.90
CA GLN A 191 26.00 -1.40 32.30
C GLN A 191 26.70 -0.48 31.29
N HIS A 192 27.06 0.72 31.77
CA HIS A 192 27.94 1.62 31.07
C HIS A 192 29.29 0.93 30.82
N LEU A 193 29.62 0.70 29.55
CA LEU A 193 31.01 0.64 29.12
C LEU A 193 31.41 2.06 28.68
N PRO A 194 32.37 2.71 29.36
CA PRO A 194 32.81 4.04 29.00
C PRO A 194 33.73 3.93 27.77
N GLY A 195 33.15 4.07 26.59
CA GLY A 195 33.87 4.31 25.34
C GLY A 195 33.40 5.64 24.75
N LYS A 196 34.28 6.63 24.70
CA LYS A 196 34.01 7.99 24.22
C LYS A 196 33.47 7.97 22.77
N GLY A 197 32.25 8.48 22.59
CA GLY A 197 31.71 8.97 21.31
C GLY A 197 30.67 8.08 20.61
N SER A 198 29.53 7.77 21.23
CA SER A 198 28.38 7.15 20.54
C SER A 198 27.21 8.12 20.48
N PHE A 199 27.12 8.91 19.42
CA PHE A 199 25.92 9.70 19.12
C PHE A 199 24.88 8.80 18.46
N SER A 200 23.89 8.35 19.23
CA SER A 200 22.76 7.56 18.72
C SER A 200 21.52 8.44 18.60
N ASN A 201 21.07 8.68 17.36
CA ASN A 201 19.86 9.47 17.13
C ASN A 201 18.63 8.59 17.41
N LYS A 202 18.01 8.78 18.58
CA LYS A 202 16.80 8.06 19.00
C LYS A 202 15.61 8.22 18.04
N PHE A 203 15.61 9.27 17.22
CA PHE A 203 14.57 9.49 16.22
C PHE A 203 14.62 8.44 15.10
N VAL A 204 15.81 7.95 14.73
CA VAL A 204 15.95 6.86 13.72
C VAL A 204 15.29 5.59 14.22
N SER A 205 15.55 5.19 15.47
CA SER A 205 14.90 4.04 16.10
C SER A 205 13.39 4.21 16.17
N TYR A 206 12.92 5.42 16.46
CA TYR A 206 11.48 5.73 16.43
C TYR A 206 10.88 5.57 15.03
N LEU A 207 11.49 6.12 13.98
CA LEU A 207 11.02 5.94 12.60
C LEU A 207 11.01 4.48 12.17
N ASN A 208 12.02 3.70 12.54
CA ASN A 208 12.05 2.27 12.27
C ASN A 208 10.97 1.51 13.05
N SER A 209 10.59 1.97 14.25
CA SER A 209 9.50 1.39 15.02
C SER A 209 8.09 1.64 14.44
N LEU A 210 7.98 2.52 13.43
CA LEU A 210 6.76 2.72 12.64
C LEU A 210 6.67 1.75 11.46
N GLN A 211 7.75 1.02 11.16
CA GLN A 211 7.86 0.13 10.01
C GLN A 211 7.61 -1.32 10.45
N ARG A 212 6.98 -2.12 9.59
CA ARG A 212 6.91 -3.57 9.81
C ARG A 212 8.18 -4.32 9.39
N SER A 213 9.07 -3.65 8.65
CA SER A 213 10.40 -4.17 8.32
C SER A 213 11.30 -4.11 9.55
N GLY A 214 12.13 -5.15 9.77
CA GLY A 214 13.09 -5.17 10.90
C GLY A 214 12.51 -5.52 12.28
N GLY A 215 11.23 -5.89 12.39
CA GLY A 215 10.66 -6.42 13.64
C GLY A 215 10.21 -5.39 14.69
N GLY A 216 10.44 -4.10 14.48
CA GLY A 216 9.99 -3.03 15.39
C GLY A 216 8.60 -2.48 15.02
N ASN A 217 7.52 -3.04 15.56
CA ASN A 217 6.15 -2.52 15.32
C ASN A 217 5.54 -1.90 16.59
N GLU A 218 6.38 -1.56 17.57
CA GLU A 218 5.96 -1.17 18.93
C GLU A 218 5.21 0.17 18.97
N ASN A 219 5.55 1.13 18.10
CA ASN A 219 4.94 2.46 18.05
C ASN A 219 3.93 2.64 16.89
N ALA A 220 3.50 1.56 16.26
CA ALA A 220 2.47 1.62 15.22
C ALA A 220 1.05 1.79 15.78
N MET A 221 0.87 1.60 17.08
CA MET A 221 -0.41 1.68 17.80
C MET A 221 -0.56 3.04 18.50
N ALA A 222 -1.79 3.53 18.63
CA ALA A 222 -2.04 4.86 19.20
C ALA A 222 -1.75 4.90 20.71
N GLU A 223 -1.89 3.76 21.39
CA GLU A 223 -1.63 3.54 22.81
C GLU A 223 -0.18 3.78 23.15
N SER A 224 0.73 3.19 22.37
CA SER A 224 2.17 3.37 22.55
C SER A 224 2.60 4.78 22.14
N GLN A 225 1.96 5.37 21.14
CA GLN A 225 2.18 6.76 20.75
C GLN A 225 1.77 7.77 21.83
N ALA A 226 0.67 7.55 22.55
CA ALA A 226 0.15 8.48 23.56
C ALA A 226 1.14 8.78 24.70
N CYS A 227 2.03 7.84 25.00
CA CYS A 227 3.03 7.94 26.06
C CYS A 227 4.45 8.15 25.51
N ASN A 228 4.66 8.15 24.19
CA ASN A 228 5.98 8.25 23.58
C ASN A 228 6.36 9.71 23.30
N THR A 229 7.45 10.18 23.88
CA THR A 229 7.94 11.56 23.70
C THR A 229 8.29 11.90 22.25
N GLN A 230 8.69 10.91 21.45
CA GLN A 230 8.96 11.11 20.02
C GLN A 230 7.68 11.22 19.18
N PHE A 231 6.51 10.80 19.68
CA PHE A 231 5.27 10.98 18.92
C PHE A 231 4.93 12.46 18.71
N SER A 232 5.12 13.29 19.74
CA SER A 232 4.95 14.76 19.66
C SER A 232 5.80 15.40 18.54
N SER A 233 6.91 14.75 18.16
CA SER A 233 7.82 15.26 17.14
C SER A 233 7.24 15.26 15.74
N ILE A 234 6.38 14.27 15.42
CA ILE A 234 5.77 14.09 14.11
C ILE A 234 4.25 14.27 14.14
N HIS A 235 3.64 14.30 15.32
CA HIS A 235 2.20 14.46 15.51
C HIS A 235 1.70 15.73 14.84
N VAL A 236 0.58 15.63 14.13
CA VAL A 236 -0.10 16.75 13.49
C VAL A 236 -1.57 16.64 13.84
N THR A 237 -2.10 17.69 14.46
CA THR A 237 -3.52 17.76 14.85
C THR A 237 -4.42 17.55 13.66
N HIS A 238 -5.37 16.63 13.83
CA HIS A 238 -6.37 16.33 12.82
C HIS A 238 -7.47 17.40 12.86
N PRO A 239 -7.88 17.99 11.72
CA PRO A 239 -8.93 19.02 11.70
C PRO A 239 -10.22 18.62 12.43
N LEU A 240 -10.63 17.35 12.26
CA LEU A 240 -11.80 16.80 12.95
C LEU A 240 -11.72 16.82 14.48
N ALA A 241 -10.55 16.78 15.11
CA ALA A 241 -10.49 16.78 16.57
C ALA A 241 -11.20 18.03 17.14
N LYS A 242 -10.96 19.19 16.52
CA LYS A 242 -11.65 20.42 16.87
C LYS A 242 -13.14 20.37 16.50
N THR A 243 -13.49 19.90 15.30
CA THR A 243 -14.90 19.77 14.87
C THR A 243 -15.71 18.89 15.84
N ILE A 244 -15.12 17.80 16.32
CA ILE A 244 -15.74 16.87 17.28
C ILE A 244 -15.85 17.50 18.66
N PHE A 245 -14.77 18.16 19.13
CA PHE A 245 -14.79 18.90 20.39
C PHE A 245 -15.90 19.98 20.40
N ASP A 246 -15.99 20.78 19.32
CA ASP A 246 -17.00 21.82 19.18
C ASP A 246 -18.42 21.22 19.16
N GLU A 247 -18.63 20.11 18.44
CA GLU A 247 -19.94 19.44 18.39
C GLU A 247 -20.38 18.89 19.75
N LEU A 248 -19.48 18.22 20.48
CA LEU A 248 -19.78 17.65 21.79
C LEU A 248 -19.94 18.73 22.87
N SER A 249 -19.32 19.90 22.68
CA SER A 249 -19.43 21.03 23.62
C SER A 249 -20.73 21.84 23.49
N LYS A 250 -21.44 21.76 22.35
CA LYS A 250 -22.71 22.49 22.14
C LYS A 250 -23.81 21.94 23.04
N THR A 251 -24.64 22.81 23.64
CA THR A 251 -25.76 22.40 24.51
C THR A 251 -26.73 21.45 23.81
N ASN A 252 -27.07 21.71 22.54
CA ASN A 252 -27.90 20.84 21.69
C ASN A 252 -27.08 20.04 20.65
N GLY A 253 -25.82 19.75 20.95
CA GLY A 253 -24.94 18.97 20.08
C GLY A 253 -25.36 17.51 19.97
N LYS A 254 -24.98 16.86 18.86
CA LYS A 254 -25.24 15.44 18.61
C LYS A 254 -24.19 14.54 19.28
N HIS A 255 -24.52 13.25 19.44
CA HIS A 255 -23.48 12.24 19.65
C HIS A 255 -22.60 12.16 18.41
N VAL A 256 -21.36 11.74 18.57
CA VAL A 256 -20.41 11.62 17.46
C VAL A 256 -19.97 10.17 17.31
N ILE A 257 -20.05 9.66 16.09
CA ILE A 257 -19.47 8.37 15.71
C ILE A 257 -18.24 8.64 14.85
N LEU A 258 -17.10 8.10 15.25
CA LEU A 258 -15.87 8.10 14.47
C LEU A 258 -15.55 6.69 14.01
N THR A 259 -15.68 6.44 12.71
CA THR A 259 -15.46 5.14 12.08
C THR A 259 -14.39 5.19 10.97
N GLY A 260 -13.97 4.01 10.50
CA GLY A 260 -12.90 3.84 9.52
C GLY A 260 -12.16 2.52 9.70
N HIS A 261 -11.13 2.28 8.89
CA HIS A 261 -10.30 1.08 8.96
C HIS A 261 -9.22 1.18 10.04
N ALA A 262 -8.58 0.05 10.33
CA ALA A 262 -7.43 0.01 11.24
C ALA A 262 -6.25 0.84 10.68
N GLY A 263 -5.74 1.78 11.48
CA GLY A 263 -4.62 2.65 11.12
C GLY A 263 -5.00 4.00 10.49
N ASP A 264 -6.29 4.30 10.34
CA ASP A 264 -6.76 5.62 9.86
C ASP A 264 -6.56 6.76 10.87
N GLY A 265 -6.19 6.45 12.12
CA GLY A 265 -5.94 7.46 13.16
C GLY A 265 -7.12 7.74 14.09
N LYS A 266 -8.17 6.91 14.08
CA LYS A 266 -9.36 7.08 14.93
C LYS A 266 -9.03 7.30 16.42
N SER A 267 -8.22 6.41 16.99
CA SER A 267 -7.82 6.48 18.40
C SER A 267 -6.91 7.68 18.69
N THR A 268 -6.13 8.15 17.71
CA THR A 268 -5.32 9.38 17.81
C THR A 268 -6.23 10.61 17.88
N ILE A 269 -7.27 10.68 17.05
CA ILE A 269 -8.27 11.76 17.12
C ILE A 269 -9.00 11.73 18.46
N ALA A 270 -9.37 10.55 18.96
CA ALA A 270 -9.99 10.41 20.28
C ALA A 270 -9.10 10.93 21.41
N LEU A 271 -7.79 10.66 21.34
CA LEU A 271 -6.79 11.20 22.24
C LEU A 271 -6.71 12.73 22.15
N GLU A 272 -6.72 13.30 20.94
CA GLU A 272 -6.72 14.76 20.74
C GLU A 272 -7.97 15.40 21.35
N VAL A 273 -9.15 14.83 21.11
CA VAL A 273 -10.42 15.31 21.70
C VAL A 273 -10.36 15.24 23.22
N TYR A 274 -9.86 14.15 23.80
CA TYR A 274 -9.66 14.02 25.25
C TYR A 274 -8.71 15.09 25.80
N LYS A 275 -7.59 15.36 25.12
CA LYS A 275 -6.64 16.41 25.51
C LYS A 275 -7.29 17.80 25.48
N LEU A 276 -8.08 18.10 24.44
CA LEU A 276 -8.81 19.37 24.31
C LEU A 276 -9.77 19.60 25.49
N PHE A 277 -10.53 18.57 25.87
CA PHE A 277 -11.44 18.65 27.01
C PHE A 277 -10.74 18.83 28.37
N ASN A 278 -9.51 18.32 28.50
CA ASN A 278 -8.72 18.42 29.73
C ASN A 278 -7.72 19.59 29.72
N GLY A 279 -7.70 20.42 28.65
CA GLY A 279 -6.75 21.52 28.52
C GLY A 279 -5.28 21.09 28.44
N ILE A 280 -5.01 19.87 27.97
CA ILE A 280 -3.66 19.32 27.81
C ILE A 280 -3.10 19.80 26.47
N SER A 281 -1.88 20.34 26.47
CA SER A 281 -1.25 20.82 25.24
C SER A 281 -1.00 19.68 24.25
N GLU A 282 -1.04 19.99 22.95
CA GLU A 282 -0.88 18.98 21.88
C GLU A 282 0.43 18.19 22.02
N GLY A 283 1.53 18.88 22.36
CA GLY A 283 2.86 18.29 22.49
C GLY A 283 3.10 17.47 23.77
N ASP A 284 2.22 17.58 24.76
CA ASP A 284 2.40 16.89 26.04
C ASP A 284 2.00 15.42 25.91
N VAL A 285 2.82 14.53 26.46
CA VAL A 285 2.48 13.09 26.52
C VAL A 285 1.57 12.82 27.72
N LEU A 286 0.71 11.81 27.61
CA LEU A 286 -0.05 11.36 28.77
C LEU A 286 0.86 10.57 29.71
N LYS A 287 0.61 10.69 31.02
CA LYS A 287 1.32 9.91 32.04
C LYS A 287 0.94 8.43 32.02
N THR A 288 -0.30 8.15 31.64
CA THR A 288 -0.85 6.79 31.50
C THR A 288 -1.65 6.69 30.21
N PRO A 289 -1.73 5.50 29.58
CA PRO A 289 -2.62 5.28 28.46
C PRO A 289 -4.08 5.59 28.80
N LEU A 290 -4.86 6.01 27.81
CA LEU A 290 -6.31 6.17 27.94
C LEU A 290 -6.98 4.85 28.30
N LYS A 291 -7.97 4.91 29.18
CA LYS A 291 -8.88 3.81 29.49
C LYS A 291 -9.81 3.55 28.29
N PRO A 292 -10.45 2.36 28.20
CA PRO A 292 -11.43 2.07 27.15
C PRO A 292 -12.59 3.08 27.09
N ARG A 293 -13.00 3.59 28.25
CA ARG A 293 -13.98 4.67 28.42
C ARG A 293 -13.37 5.76 29.31
N GLU A 294 -13.43 7.00 28.84
CA GLU A 294 -13.03 8.20 29.59
C GLU A 294 -14.24 9.11 29.75
N ASN A 295 -14.57 9.49 30.99
CA ASN A 295 -15.65 10.43 31.27
C ASN A 295 -15.05 11.81 31.62
N VAL A 296 -15.54 12.85 30.97
CA VAL A 296 -15.19 14.25 31.21
C VAL A 296 -16.38 14.94 31.86
N GLU A 297 -16.43 14.90 33.20
CA GLU A 297 -17.56 15.37 34.00
C GLU A 297 -17.91 16.84 33.74
N LYS A 298 -16.89 17.71 33.62
CA LYS A 298 -17.07 19.15 33.38
C LYS A 298 -17.94 19.47 32.15
N TYR A 299 -17.94 18.60 31.14
CA TYR A 299 -18.67 18.81 29.89
C TYR A 299 -19.79 17.79 29.68
N SER A 300 -20.02 16.89 30.64
CA SER A 300 -20.91 15.73 30.49
C SER A 300 -20.63 14.97 29.17
N VAL A 301 -19.35 14.65 28.92
CA VAL A 301 -18.92 13.93 27.72
C VAL A 301 -18.30 12.59 28.11
N SER A 302 -18.66 11.53 27.38
CA SER A 302 -18.07 10.21 27.49
C SER A 302 -17.38 9.83 26.17
N ILE A 303 -16.12 9.43 26.24
CA ILE A 303 -15.31 9.02 25.08
C ILE A 303 -15.08 7.51 25.19
N LEU A 304 -15.66 6.75 24.26
CA LEU A 304 -15.39 5.33 24.09
C LEU A 304 -14.36 5.17 22.96
N LYS A 305 -13.15 4.78 23.36
CA LYS A 305 -11.95 4.78 22.50
C LYS A 305 -11.93 3.66 21.46
N ASP A 306 -12.47 2.50 21.80
CA ASP A 306 -12.68 1.40 20.85
C ASP A 306 -13.89 0.57 21.30
N LEU A 307 -14.96 0.62 20.53
CA LEU A 307 -16.18 -0.16 20.79
C LEU A 307 -15.97 -1.68 20.75
N SER A 308 -14.84 -2.17 20.20
CA SER A 308 -14.51 -3.60 20.25
C SER A 308 -13.99 -4.06 21.63
N GLU A 309 -13.51 -3.13 22.47
CA GLU A 309 -13.08 -3.40 23.85
C GLU A 309 -14.24 -3.36 24.85
N ARG A 310 -15.48 -3.15 24.39
CA ARG A 310 -16.66 -3.05 25.26
C ARG A 310 -17.07 -4.42 25.84
N ILE A 311 -17.64 -4.37 27.04
CA ILE A 311 -18.26 -5.53 27.67
C ILE A 311 -19.71 -5.62 27.18
N ARG A 312 -20.00 -6.59 26.30
CA ARG A 312 -21.32 -6.74 25.65
C ARG A 312 -22.50 -6.88 26.61
N LEU A 313 -22.26 -7.37 27.83
CA LEU A 313 -23.29 -7.47 28.87
C LEU A 313 -23.85 -6.10 29.29
N HIS A 314 -23.11 -5.01 29.07
CA HIS A 314 -23.52 -3.65 29.38
C HIS A 314 -24.02 -2.86 28.13
N ASP A 315 -24.27 -3.54 27.01
CA ASP A 315 -24.76 -2.86 25.79
C ASP A 315 -26.13 -2.16 26.05
N ALA A 316 -27.01 -2.76 26.86
CA ALA A 316 -28.29 -2.16 27.24
C ALA A 316 -28.13 -0.88 28.07
N ASP A 317 -27.15 -0.84 28.97
CA ASP A 317 -26.86 0.34 29.80
C ASP A 317 -26.31 1.47 28.93
N LEU A 318 -25.33 1.18 28.07
CA LEU A 318 -24.77 2.15 27.13
C LEU A 318 -25.84 2.76 26.22
N LEU A 319 -26.75 1.93 25.70
CA LEU A 319 -27.84 2.39 24.84
C LEU A 319 -28.90 3.19 25.61
N SER A 320 -29.07 2.93 26.90
CA SER A 320 -29.94 3.73 27.77
C SER A 320 -29.32 5.10 28.06
N GLU A 321 -28.00 5.15 28.32
CA GLU A 321 -27.25 6.40 28.48
C GLU A 321 -27.29 7.27 27.19
N LEU A 322 -27.19 6.64 26.01
CA LEU A 322 -27.32 7.35 24.74
C LEU A 322 -28.70 8.01 24.54
N LYS A 323 -29.76 7.47 25.17
CA LYS A 323 -31.12 8.04 25.11
C LYS A 323 -31.38 9.11 26.16
N SER A 324 -30.75 9.04 27.32
CA SER A 324 -31.10 9.90 28.47
C SER A 324 -30.76 11.37 28.25
N LYS A 325 -29.89 11.68 27.27
CA LYS A 325 -29.38 13.03 26.95
C LYS A 325 -28.58 13.70 28.08
N ASP A 326 -28.28 12.98 29.16
CA ASP A 326 -27.49 13.49 30.29
C ASP A 326 -26.01 13.66 29.92
N SER A 327 -25.54 12.93 28.91
CA SER A 327 -24.16 13.00 28.43
C SER A 327 -24.08 12.80 26.93
N LYS A 328 -23.08 13.43 26.30
CA LYS A 328 -22.77 13.24 24.88
C LYS A 328 -21.63 12.25 24.72
N PHE A 329 -21.67 11.51 23.62
CA PHE A 329 -20.77 10.38 23.42
C PHE A 329 -19.93 10.57 22.16
N LEU A 330 -18.63 10.35 22.30
CA LEU A 330 -17.75 10.04 21.17
C LEU A 330 -17.57 8.53 21.11
N LEU A 331 -18.16 7.90 20.10
CA LEU A 331 -18.06 6.46 19.86
C LEU A 331 -17.04 6.19 18.76
N VAL A 332 -15.90 5.63 19.12
CA VAL A 332 -14.86 5.25 18.17
C VAL A 332 -14.96 3.76 17.89
N SER A 333 -15.10 3.40 16.61
CA SER A 333 -15.31 2.00 16.23
C SER A 333 -14.78 1.68 14.84
N ASN A 334 -14.52 0.40 14.58
CA ASN A 334 -14.49 -0.09 13.21
C ASN A 334 -15.92 -0.24 12.69
N THR A 335 -16.10 -0.13 11.37
CA THR A 335 -17.42 -0.17 10.70
C THR A 335 -18.23 -1.43 11.08
N GLY A 336 -17.61 -2.61 11.08
CA GLY A 336 -18.29 -3.86 11.41
C GLY A 336 -18.76 -3.92 12.87
N THR A 337 -17.94 -3.47 13.82
CA THR A 337 -18.28 -3.47 15.25
C THR A 337 -19.41 -2.49 15.58
N LEU A 338 -19.47 -1.37 14.85
CA LEU A 338 -20.54 -0.39 14.99
C LEU A 338 -21.87 -0.94 14.47
N LEU A 339 -21.85 -1.54 13.27
CA LEU A 339 -23.02 -2.21 12.70
C LEU A 339 -23.53 -3.32 13.63
N ASP A 340 -22.63 -4.14 14.18
CA ASP A 340 -22.98 -5.21 15.13
C ASP A 340 -23.70 -4.68 16.37
N LEU A 341 -23.22 -3.57 16.95
CA LEU A 341 -23.84 -2.93 18.11
C LEU A 341 -25.25 -2.43 17.80
N ILE A 342 -25.43 -1.71 16.70
CA ILE A 342 -26.72 -1.10 16.36
C ILE A 342 -27.74 -2.17 15.94
N LYS A 343 -27.31 -3.12 15.10
CA LYS A 343 -28.16 -4.18 14.53
C LYS A 343 -28.72 -5.12 15.58
N LYS A 344 -27.88 -5.62 16.50
CA LYS A 344 -28.31 -6.50 17.60
C LYS A 344 -29.27 -5.85 18.58
N ASN A 345 -29.31 -4.52 18.60
CA ASN A 345 -30.15 -3.74 19.49
C ASN A 345 -31.21 -2.94 18.72
N SER A 346 -31.63 -3.41 17.55
CA SER A 346 -32.68 -2.79 16.70
C SER A 346 -33.98 -2.53 17.46
N LYS A 347 -34.38 -3.46 18.34
CA LYS A 347 -35.53 -3.31 19.25
C LYS A 347 -35.41 -2.10 20.18
N HIS A 348 -34.19 -1.73 20.58
CA HIS A 348 -33.96 -0.55 21.42
C HIS A 348 -34.21 0.74 20.64
N PHE A 349 -34.17 0.73 19.31
CA PHE A 349 -34.46 1.88 18.46
C PHE A 349 -35.82 1.79 17.77
N ASN A 350 -36.72 0.90 18.24
CA ASN A 350 -38.02 0.55 17.62
C ASN A 350 -37.98 0.49 16.07
N ALA A 351 -36.89 -0.04 15.51
CA ALA A 351 -36.69 -0.12 14.08
C ALA A 351 -36.50 -1.58 13.66
N ASP A 352 -36.92 -1.89 12.44
CA ASP A 352 -36.60 -3.16 11.81
C ASP A 352 -35.08 -3.28 11.57
N GLU A 353 -34.55 -4.49 11.72
CA GLU A 353 -33.12 -4.78 11.61
C GLU A 353 -32.55 -4.44 10.23
N VAL A 354 -33.31 -4.66 9.16
CA VAL A 354 -32.88 -4.37 7.79
C VAL A 354 -32.88 -2.86 7.54
N LEU A 355 -33.91 -2.16 8.04
CA LEU A 355 -34.04 -0.72 7.87
C LEU A 355 -32.93 0.04 8.62
N ILE A 356 -32.60 -0.38 9.84
CA ILE A 356 -31.54 0.27 10.63
C ILE A 356 -30.16 -0.01 10.03
N GLU A 357 -29.92 -1.22 9.53
CA GLU A 357 -28.69 -1.58 8.83
C GLU A 357 -28.49 -0.70 7.60
N SER A 358 -29.53 -0.53 6.76
CA SER A 358 -29.47 0.35 5.60
C SER A 358 -29.10 1.79 5.99
N LYS A 359 -29.79 2.37 6.99
CA LYS A 359 -29.50 3.74 7.45
C LYS A 359 -28.06 3.93 7.91
N VAL A 360 -27.51 2.96 8.65
CA VAL A 360 -26.12 3.01 9.11
C VAL A 360 -25.16 2.88 7.94
N LEU A 361 -25.42 1.96 7.01
CA LEU A 361 -24.59 1.78 5.81
C LEU A 361 -24.59 3.02 4.92
N ASP A 362 -25.74 3.67 4.74
CA ASP A 362 -25.88 4.92 3.99
C ASP A 362 -25.06 6.04 4.64
N ALA A 363 -25.16 6.20 5.97
CA ALA A 363 -24.40 7.20 6.70
C ALA A 363 -22.88 6.98 6.62
N ILE A 364 -22.42 5.73 6.73
CA ILE A 364 -20.98 5.40 6.67
C ILE A 364 -20.44 5.47 5.23
N SER A 365 -21.29 5.33 4.22
CA SER A 365 -20.90 5.30 2.81
C SER A 365 -20.84 6.68 2.14
N SER A 366 -21.19 7.75 2.86
CA SER A 366 -21.11 9.13 2.38
C SER A 366 -19.74 9.47 1.77
N GLU A 367 -19.74 10.04 0.56
CA GLU A 367 -18.52 10.40 -0.16
C GLU A 367 -17.73 11.54 0.51
N SER A 368 -18.42 12.46 1.21
CA SER A 368 -17.77 13.53 1.97
C SER A 368 -17.07 13.03 3.24
N GLY A 369 -17.32 11.77 3.62
CA GLY A 369 -16.90 11.18 4.89
C GLY A 369 -17.71 11.67 6.09
N GLU A 370 -18.78 12.43 5.88
CA GLU A 370 -19.67 12.93 6.92
C GLU A 370 -21.14 12.65 6.58
N ALA A 371 -21.92 12.25 7.59
CA ALA A 371 -23.36 12.10 7.49
C ALA A 371 -24.05 12.32 8.84
N ASN A 372 -25.34 12.60 8.79
CA ASN A 372 -26.22 12.49 9.97
C ASN A 372 -26.84 11.09 10.01
N LEU A 373 -26.94 10.53 11.21
CA LEU A 373 -27.63 9.27 11.46
C LEU A 373 -28.61 9.50 12.61
N ASP A 374 -29.90 9.49 12.29
CA ASP A 374 -30.98 9.71 13.25
C ASP A 374 -31.69 8.37 13.54
N LEU A 375 -31.59 7.94 14.80
CA LEU A 375 -32.18 6.71 15.34
C LEU A 375 -33.19 7.06 16.44
N GLU A 376 -34.45 7.23 16.04
CA GLU A 376 -35.53 7.77 16.87
C GLU A 376 -35.18 9.09 17.55
N THR A 377 -34.93 9.06 18.87
CA THR A 377 -34.58 10.21 19.72
C THR A 377 -33.07 10.42 19.84
N THR A 378 -32.27 9.50 19.28
CA THR A 378 -30.80 9.54 19.35
C THR A 378 -30.24 10.03 18.03
N HIS A 379 -29.52 11.14 18.07
CA HIS A 379 -28.98 11.80 16.89
C HIS A 379 -27.46 11.70 16.88
N PHE A 380 -26.91 11.17 15.79
CA PHE A 380 -25.48 11.03 15.58
C PHE A 380 -24.99 11.88 14.41
N ARG A 381 -23.81 12.46 14.58
CA ARG A 381 -22.96 12.94 13.49
C ARG A 381 -21.88 11.89 13.25
N VAL A 382 -21.87 11.32 12.06
CA VAL A 382 -20.99 10.20 11.67
C VAL A 382 -19.84 10.72 10.83
N PHE A 383 -18.62 10.40 11.23
CA PHE A 383 -17.40 10.67 10.48
C PHE A 383 -16.72 9.35 10.10
N ASN A 384 -16.51 9.13 8.81
CA ASN A 384 -15.79 7.96 8.30
C ASN A 384 -14.43 8.34 7.71
N LEU A 385 -13.36 8.12 8.47
CA LEU A 385 -12.00 8.44 8.05
C LEU A 385 -11.54 7.66 6.81
N ALA A 386 -12.13 6.49 6.53
CA ALA A 386 -11.80 5.71 5.35
C ALA A 386 -12.25 6.37 4.03
N ARG A 387 -13.20 7.31 4.11
CA ARG A 387 -13.71 8.08 2.97
C ARG A 387 -13.00 9.42 2.81
N MET A 388 -12.19 9.82 3.78
CA MET A 388 -11.52 11.12 3.79
C MET A 388 -10.17 11.10 3.08
N ASP A 389 -9.76 12.28 2.62
CA ASP A 389 -8.45 12.51 2.05
C ASP A 389 -7.43 12.85 3.13
N ASN A 390 -6.52 11.91 3.37
CA ASN A 390 -5.48 12.03 4.40
C ASN A 390 -4.14 12.56 3.85
N LEU A 391 -4.06 12.93 2.56
CA LEU A 391 -2.79 13.29 1.91
C LEU A 391 -2.19 14.58 2.48
N LYS A 392 -2.99 15.61 2.73
CA LYS A 392 -2.48 16.86 3.32
C LYS A 392 -1.94 16.64 4.72
N LEU A 393 -2.62 15.82 5.52
CA LEU A 393 -2.16 15.43 6.86
C LEU A 393 -0.84 14.66 6.77
N ALA A 394 -0.75 13.64 5.90
CA ALA A 394 0.49 12.89 5.67
C ALA A 394 1.65 13.80 5.20
N LYS A 395 1.39 14.80 4.35
CA LYS A 395 2.39 15.79 3.90
C LYS A 395 2.91 16.64 5.06
N ARG A 396 2.03 17.07 5.96
CA ARG A 396 2.42 17.81 7.17
C ARG A 396 3.25 16.94 8.12
N ILE A 397 2.87 15.67 8.30
CA ILE A 397 3.63 14.70 9.10
C ILE A 397 5.02 14.51 8.50
N PHE A 398 5.12 14.32 7.17
CA PHE A 398 6.41 14.15 6.50
C PHE A 398 7.32 15.36 6.65
N LYS A 399 6.78 16.59 6.52
CA LYS A 399 7.53 17.82 6.81
C LYS A 399 8.10 17.84 8.23
N LYS A 400 7.35 17.34 9.23
CA LYS A 400 7.87 17.20 10.59
C LYS A 400 8.94 16.11 10.71
N MET A 401 8.80 14.99 9.98
CA MET A 401 9.81 13.91 9.95
C MET A 401 11.17 14.38 9.42
N ILE A 402 11.17 15.25 8.41
CA ILE A 402 12.41 15.77 7.80
C ILE A 402 12.90 17.08 8.43
N ALA A 403 12.29 17.57 9.51
CA ALA A 403 12.68 18.83 10.12
C ALA A 403 14.17 18.80 10.58
N PRO A 404 15.00 19.81 10.24
CA PRO A 404 16.45 19.78 10.51
C PRO A 404 16.82 19.52 11.98
N SER A 405 16.00 20.00 12.92
CA SER A 405 16.19 19.80 14.36
C SER A 405 16.16 18.33 14.79
N ARG A 406 15.58 17.43 13.99
CA ARG A 406 15.52 15.98 14.26
C ARG A 406 16.78 15.22 13.83
N TRP A 407 17.63 15.86 13.04
CA TRP A 407 18.78 15.23 12.39
C TRP A 407 20.12 15.86 12.80
N VAL A 408 20.12 16.72 13.82
CA VAL A 408 21.32 17.37 14.39
C VAL A 408 22.35 16.32 14.84
N ASP A 409 21.90 15.28 15.55
CA ASP A 409 22.76 14.19 16.02
C ASP A 409 23.38 13.42 14.84
N CYS A 410 22.62 13.23 13.75
CA CYS A 410 23.12 12.57 12.55
C CYS A 410 24.13 13.45 11.80
N LYS A 411 23.93 14.76 11.76
CA LYS A 411 24.88 15.72 11.17
C LYS A 411 26.20 15.76 11.93
N GLY A 412 26.16 15.65 13.26
CA GLY A 412 27.34 15.57 14.12
C GLY A 412 28.01 14.20 14.18
N CYS A 413 27.44 13.19 13.52
CA CYS A 413 27.95 11.81 13.55
C CYS A 413 29.20 11.66 12.67
N THR A 414 30.15 10.83 13.12
CA THR A 414 31.39 10.50 12.40
C THR A 414 31.15 9.86 11.04
N PHE A 415 29.99 9.24 10.84
CA PHE A 415 29.63 8.54 9.60
C PHE A 415 28.72 9.36 8.67
N CYS A 416 28.42 10.63 9.00
CA CYS A 416 27.40 11.43 8.30
C CYS A 416 27.59 11.47 6.77
N ALA A 417 28.82 11.70 6.29
CA ALA A 417 29.14 11.82 4.87
C ALA A 417 28.89 10.54 4.04
N SER A 418 28.82 9.37 4.69
CA SER A 418 28.55 8.09 4.02
C SER A 418 27.32 7.37 4.59
N CYS A 419 26.55 8.02 5.45
CA CYS A 419 25.37 7.44 6.08
C CYS A 419 24.18 7.54 5.12
N PRO A 420 23.63 6.43 4.62
CA PRO A 420 22.53 6.49 3.67
C PRO A 420 21.28 7.20 4.20
N ILE A 421 21.00 7.02 5.51
CA ILE A 421 19.88 7.67 6.18
C ILE A 421 20.03 9.19 6.14
N TYR A 422 21.20 9.71 6.52
CA TYR A 422 21.43 11.15 6.56
C TYR A 422 21.51 11.75 5.15
N ILE A 423 22.13 11.04 4.19
CA ILE A 423 22.15 11.45 2.78
C ILE A 423 20.73 11.58 2.22
N ASN A 424 19.83 10.63 2.51
CA ASN A 424 18.43 10.75 2.10
C ASN A 424 17.77 11.99 2.66
N VAL A 425 17.94 12.24 3.95
CA VAL A 425 17.39 13.42 4.62
C VAL A 425 17.93 14.71 4.01
N GLU A 426 19.24 14.80 3.81
CA GLU A 426 19.90 15.97 3.22
C GLU A 426 19.46 16.21 1.77
N LEU A 427 19.39 15.16 0.95
CA LEU A 427 18.89 15.24 -0.43
C LEU A 427 17.44 15.78 -0.46
N ILE A 428 16.59 15.28 0.44
CA ILE A 428 15.20 15.73 0.52
C ILE A 428 15.12 17.16 1.06
N GLN A 429 15.90 17.53 2.08
CA GLN A 429 15.91 18.89 2.62
C GLN A 429 16.38 19.93 1.60
N ASN A 430 17.44 19.61 0.83
CA ASN A 430 17.99 20.52 -0.18
C ASN A 430 17.08 20.69 -1.40
N ASN A 431 16.21 19.70 -1.67
CA ASN A 431 15.29 19.69 -2.82
C ASN A 431 13.82 19.61 -2.39
N GLN A 432 13.50 20.18 -1.22
CA GLN A 432 12.29 19.85 -0.48
C GLN A 432 11.01 20.10 -1.27
N ASP A 433 10.88 21.25 -1.94
CA ASP A 433 9.64 21.59 -2.63
C ASP A 433 9.34 20.61 -3.77
N ASN A 434 10.33 20.35 -4.62
CA ASN A 434 10.23 19.38 -5.72
C ASN A 434 9.96 17.97 -5.20
N VAL A 435 10.76 17.47 -4.26
CA VAL A 435 10.63 16.09 -3.78
C VAL A 435 9.28 15.87 -3.07
N LEU A 436 8.83 16.80 -2.24
CA LEU A 436 7.54 16.68 -1.56
C LEU A 436 6.37 16.82 -2.55
N GLU A 437 6.48 17.65 -3.58
CA GLU A 437 5.46 17.70 -4.62
C GLU A 437 5.37 16.33 -5.34
N ARG A 438 6.51 15.79 -5.77
CA ARG A 438 6.58 14.55 -6.55
C ARG A 438 6.15 13.31 -5.77
N ILE A 439 6.56 13.17 -4.51
CA ILE A 439 6.08 12.10 -3.61
C ILE A 439 4.55 12.14 -3.48
N PHE A 440 3.98 13.33 -3.22
CA PHE A 440 2.55 13.46 -2.98
C PHE A 440 1.72 13.48 -4.26
N LEU A 441 2.31 13.75 -5.43
CA LEU A 441 1.72 13.52 -6.74
C LEU A 441 1.51 12.03 -7.00
N VAL A 442 2.49 11.18 -6.69
CA VAL A 442 2.33 9.72 -6.80
C VAL A 442 1.20 9.23 -5.89
N TYR A 443 1.21 9.64 -4.62
CA TYR A 443 0.14 9.23 -3.70
C TYR A 443 -1.23 9.79 -4.11
N ARG A 444 -1.29 11.00 -4.65
CA ARG A 444 -2.51 11.56 -5.23
C ARG A 444 -3.00 10.72 -6.41
N ARG A 445 -2.12 10.35 -7.34
CA ARG A 445 -2.46 9.50 -8.48
C ARG A 445 -3.06 8.16 -8.03
N MET A 446 -2.46 7.55 -7.02
CA MET A 446 -2.98 6.33 -6.40
C MET A 446 -4.35 6.55 -5.76
N PHE A 447 -4.52 7.64 -5.01
CA PHE A 447 -5.77 7.98 -4.33
C PHE A 447 -6.93 8.22 -5.32
N GLU A 448 -6.71 8.95 -6.42
CA GLU A 448 -7.75 9.22 -7.42
C GLU A 448 -8.16 7.95 -8.20
N TYR A 449 -7.27 6.95 -8.27
CA TYR A 449 -7.54 5.61 -8.81
C TYR A 449 -8.00 4.61 -7.73
N GLY A 450 -8.59 5.11 -6.64
CA GLY A 450 -9.25 4.29 -5.63
C GLY A 450 -8.33 3.60 -4.62
N ILE A 451 -7.01 3.77 -4.70
CA ILE A 451 -6.08 3.22 -3.70
C ILE A 451 -6.08 4.13 -2.47
N ARG A 452 -6.86 3.75 -1.47
CA ARG A 452 -6.90 4.42 -0.16
C ARG A 452 -5.82 3.85 0.77
N LEU A 453 -4.93 4.72 1.23
CA LEU A 453 -3.91 4.43 2.23
C LEU A 453 -4.26 5.11 3.55
N THR A 454 -4.04 4.41 4.65
CA THR A 454 -4.26 4.95 6.00
C THR A 454 -3.07 5.81 6.43
N ILE A 455 -3.23 6.68 7.44
CA ILE A 455 -2.11 7.48 7.98
C ILE A 455 -0.95 6.58 8.41
N ARG A 456 -1.23 5.44 9.04
CA ARG A 456 -0.20 4.45 9.40
C ARG A 456 0.59 3.95 8.18
N GLN A 457 -0.09 3.70 7.06
CA GLN A 457 0.55 3.22 5.83
C GLN A 457 1.41 4.29 5.15
N TYR A 458 0.99 5.56 5.21
CA TYR A 458 1.83 6.67 4.79
C TYR A 458 3.07 6.79 5.68
N THR A 459 2.90 6.82 7.02
CA THR A 459 4.02 6.99 7.94
C THR A 459 5.00 5.82 7.89
N GLU A 460 4.52 4.59 7.72
CA GLU A 460 5.36 3.40 7.51
C GLU A 460 6.24 3.57 6.26
N HIS A 461 5.62 3.89 5.12
CA HIS A 461 6.34 4.02 3.85
C HIS A 461 7.32 5.21 3.84
N LEU A 462 6.90 6.37 4.38
CA LEU A 462 7.76 7.55 4.49
C LEU A 462 8.94 7.34 5.44
N SER A 463 8.74 6.58 6.52
CA SER A 463 9.84 6.22 7.43
C SER A 463 10.85 5.30 6.75
N TYR A 464 10.36 4.31 6.01
CA TYR A 464 11.22 3.41 5.21
C TYR A 464 11.97 4.16 4.11
N LEU A 465 11.32 5.12 3.45
CA LEU A 465 11.95 5.98 2.44
C LEU A 465 13.17 6.72 3.01
N LEU A 466 13.06 7.26 4.22
CA LEU A 466 14.15 8.00 4.86
C LEU A 466 15.28 7.07 5.32
N THR A 467 14.91 5.98 5.98
CA THR A 467 15.87 5.11 6.70
C THR A 467 16.38 3.94 5.89
N SER A 468 15.73 3.58 4.78
CA SER A 468 15.88 2.28 4.10
C SER A 468 15.64 1.06 4.99
N GLY A 469 14.99 1.24 6.15
CA GLY A 469 14.92 0.21 7.19
C GLY A 469 16.25 -0.08 7.89
N LEU A 470 17.27 0.77 7.70
CA LEU A 470 18.57 0.66 8.36
C LEU A 470 18.53 1.34 9.73
N ASP A 471 19.31 0.81 10.66
CA ASP A 471 19.66 1.47 11.91
C ASP A 471 21.15 1.86 11.99
N GLU A 472 21.56 2.41 13.13
CA GLU A 472 22.96 2.81 13.35
C GLU A 472 23.93 1.61 13.30
N ALA A 473 23.51 0.43 13.76
CA ALA A 473 24.34 -0.77 13.72
C ALA A 473 24.54 -1.25 12.28
N ASP A 474 23.52 -1.16 11.44
CA ASP A 474 23.62 -1.49 10.02
C ASP A 474 24.51 -0.51 9.27
N VAL A 475 24.41 0.79 9.55
CA VAL A 475 25.32 1.81 8.97
C VAL A 475 26.77 1.52 9.36
N LYS A 476 27.04 1.14 10.62
CA LYS A 476 28.38 0.73 11.06
C LYS A 476 28.88 -0.51 10.31
N LYS A 477 28.04 -1.52 10.11
CA LYS A 477 28.39 -2.72 9.33
C LYS A 477 28.75 -2.36 7.90
N ILE A 478 27.95 -1.54 7.23
CA ILE A 478 28.20 -1.07 5.85
C ILE A 478 29.56 -0.36 5.78
N TYR A 479 29.88 0.47 6.77
CA TYR A 479 31.16 1.18 6.82
C TYR A 479 32.37 0.25 7.05
N GLN A 480 32.18 -0.82 7.83
CA GLN A 480 33.23 -1.79 8.17
C GLN A 480 33.51 -2.81 7.03
N GLN A 481 32.65 -2.89 6.02
CA GLN A 481 32.87 -3.76 4.86
C GLN A 481 34.04 -3.26 4.00
N SER A 482 34.90 -4.18 3.56
CA SER A 482 36.05 -3.88 2.69
C SER A 482 35.64 -3.37 1.32
N LEU A 483 34.55 -3.94 0.76
CA LEU A 483 33.87 -3.46 -0.44
C LEU A 483 32.59 -2.76 -0.03
N LYS A 484 32.56 -1.43 -0.16
CA LYS A 484 31.37 -0.65 0.17
C LYS A 484 30.26 -0.90 -0.86
N PRO A 485 29.02 -1.20 -0.43
CA PRO A 485 27.91 -1.29 -1.35
C PRO A 485 27.64 0.07 -1.98
N LEU A 486 27.08 0.05 -3.18
CA LEU A 486 26.60 1.25 -3.86
C LEU A 486 25.63 2.04 -2.99
N ILE A 487 25.92 3.33 -2.80
CA ILE A 487 25.04 4.20 -2.03
C ILE A 487 23.64 4.32 -2.66
N LEU A 488 23.57 4.30 -4.01
CA LEU A 488 22.34 4.34 -4.80
C LEU A 488 21.32 3.28 -4.38
N LYS A 489 21.79 2.13 -3.87
CA LYS A 489 20.92 1.06 -3.37
C LYS A 489 20.05 1.49 -2.21
N TYR A 490 20.48 2.50 -1.45
CA TYR A 490 19.81 2.96 -0.24
C TYR A 490 19.18 4.35 -0.40
N LEU A 491 19.25 4.93 -1.60
CA LEU A 491 18.71 6.27 -1.81
C LEU A 491 17.19 6.27 -1.96
N PHE A 492 16.58 7.35 -1.46
CA PHE A 492 15.14 7.45 -1.28
C PHE A 492 14.35 7.24 -2.58
N PHE A 493 14.88 7.64 -3.74
CA PHE A 493 14.19 7.51 -5.02
C PHE A 493 14.04 6.06 -5.48
N ASN A 494 14.88 5.13 -5.00
CA ASN A 494 14.72 3.69 -5.20
C ASN A 494 13.88 3.07 -4.08
N ARG A 495 14.17 3.45 -2.82
CA ARG A 495 13.43 2.97 -1.66
C ARG A 495 11.97 3.38 -1.65
N PHE A 496 11.62 4.48 -2.31
CA PHE A 496 10.23 4.86 -2.57
C PHE A 496 9.46 3.72 -3.27
N PHE A 497 10.08 3.00 -4.21
CA PHE A 497 9.47 1.86 -4.92
C PHE A 497 9.68 0.51 -4.23
N GLY A 498 10.40 0.47 -3.11
CA GLY A 498 10.65 -0.75 -2.35
C GLY A 498 11.65 -1.70 -2.99
N ASP A 499 12.68 -1.14 -3.63
CA ASP A 499 13.80 -1.86 -4.23
C ASP A 499 15.11 -1.11 -3.98
N ASP A 500 16.22 -1.71 -4.43
CA ASP A 500 17.56 -1.12 -4.38
C ASP A 500 18.05 -0.60 -5.75
N GLY A 501 17.14 -0.39 -6.70
CA GLY A 501 17.43 -0.05 -8.09
C GLY A 501 17.70 -1.25 -9.00
N CYS A 502 17.94 -2.45 -8.45
CA CYS A 502 18.14 -3.68 -9.22
C CYS A 502 17.20 -4.82 -8.79
N SER A 503 16.86 -4.89 -7.51
CA SER A 503 16.15 -6.01 -6.90
C SER A 503 15.20 -5.54 -5.81
N SER A 504 14.06 -6.21 -5.73
CA SER A 504 13.02 -5.90 -4.75
C SER A 504 13.49 -6.18 -3.32
N ASP A 505 13.19 -5.26 -2.39
CA ASP A 505 13.41 -5.50 -0.97
C ASP A 505 12.26 -6.35 -0.40
N ALA A 506 12.58 -7.60 -0.02
CA ALA A 506 11.62 -8.56 0.50
C ALA A 506 10.92 -8.08 1.79
N SER A 507 11.59 -7.27 2.61
CA SER A 507 10.98 -6.70 3.82
C SER A 507 9.95 -5.64 3.44
N ALA A 508 10.31 -4.78 2.48
CA ALA A 508 9.49 -3.66 2.01
C ALA A 508 8.24 -4.14 1.24
N LEU A 509 8.32 -5.28 0.54
CA LEU A 509 7.18 -5.92 -0.14
C LEU A 509 6.02 -6.29 0.81
N LYS A 510 6.23 -6.35 2.11
CA LYS A 510 5.15 -6.57 3.10
C LYS A 510 4.26 -5.33 3.25
N MET A 511 4.76 -4.13 2.95
CA MET A 511 4.04 -2.87 3.06
C MET A 511 2.95 -2.79 1.99
N LYS A 512 1.72 -2.41 2.39
CA LYS A 512 0.61 -2.24 1.43
C LYS A 512 0.94 -1.17 0.39
N THR A 513 1.56 -0.07 0.81
CA THR A 513 1.93 1.05 -0.06
C THR A 513 2.87 0.61 -1.19
N ILE A 514 3.92 -0.15 -0.88
CA ILE A 514 4.89 -0.64 -1.88
C ILE A 514 4.25 -1.62 -2.85
N ARG A 515 3.43 -2.56 -2.36
CA ARG A 515 2.67 -3.46 -3.25
C ARG A 515 1.73 -2.71 -4.18
N ALA A 516 1.11 -1.64 -3.68
CA ALA A 516 0.23 -0.81 -4.48
C ALA A 516 1.02 0.00 -5.52
N LEU A 517 2.17 0.59 -5.17
CA LEU A 517 3.07 1.29 -6.08
C LEU A 517 3.55 0.41 -7.24
N LYS A 518 3.99 -0.82 -6.95
CA LYS A 518 4.46 -1.75 -7.98
C LYS A 518 3.38 -2.11 -8.99
N LYS A 519 2.11 -2.18 -8.57
CA LYS A 519 0.98 -2.41 -9.48
C LYS A 519 0.70 -1.24 -10.43
N GLN A 520 1.21 -0.05 -10.14
CA GLN A 520 1.00 1.13 -10.97
C GLN A 520 2.03 1.27 -12.09
N CYS A 521 3.17 0.57 -12.02
CA CYS A 521 4.22 0.61 -13.04
C CYS A 521 4.67 2.05 -13.39
N PHE A 522 4.78 2.91 -12.37
CA PHE A 522 5.18 4.31 -12.56
C PHE A 522 6.60 4.40 -13.11
N GLY A 523 6.77 5.23 -14.13
CA GLY A 523 8.06 5.43 -14.79
C GLY A 523 8.52 4.26 -15.66
N GLU A 524 7.74 3.18 -15.82
CA GLU A 524 8.10 2.09 -16.72
C GLU A 524 7.93 2.48 -18.19
N ARG A 525 6.87 3.25 -18.51
CA ARG A 525 6.60 3.73 -19.87
C ARG A 525 7.66 4.75 -20.33
N PRO A 526 8.39 4.49 -21.42
CA PRO A 526 9.36 5.43 -21.97
C PRO A 526 8.66 6.68 -22.52
N TYR A 527 9.25 7.86 -22.31
CA TYR A 527 8.77 9.10 -22.93
C TYR A 527 9.72 9.54 -24.05
N SER A 528 9.29 9.36 -25.30
CA SER A 528 10.13 9.44 -26.51
C SER A 528 11.08 10.65 -26.57
N ARG A 529 10.60 11.87 -26.26
CA ARG A 529 11.42 13.09 -26.28
C ARG A 529 12.58 13.01 -25.27
N TRP A 530 12.34 12.46 -24.09
CA TRP A 530 13.39 12.30 -23.06
C TRP A 530 14.26 11.06 -23.30
N GLU A 531 13.70 9.96 -23.78
CA GLU A 531 14.51 8.79 -24.18
C GLU A 531 15.55 9.17 -25.25
N HIS A 532 15.13 9.95 -26.25
CA HIS A 532 16.04 10.44 -27.28
C HIS A 532 17.15 11.32 -26.68
N ARG A 533 16.78 12.24 -25.79
CA ARG A 533 17.73 13.18 -25.17
C ARG A 533 18.75 12.50 -24.24
N LEU A 534 18.34 11.48 -23.50
CA LEU A 534 19.19 10.84 -22.48
C LEU A 534 20.15 9.79 -23.06
N TRP A 535 19.71 9.02 -24.06
CA TRP A 535 20.37 7.77 -24.47
C TRP A 535 21.08 7.83 -25.82
N LEU A 536 20.76 8.79 -26.70
CA LEU A 536 21.39 8.85 -28.02
C LEU A 536 22.80 9.41 -27.98
N ARG A 537 23.72 8.61 -28.53
CA ARG A 537 25.18 8.83 -28.53
C ARG A 537 25.64 10.10 -29.26
N ASN A 538 24.79 10.69 -30.11
CA ASN A 538 25.12 11.87 -30.92
C ASN A 538 24.59 13.19 -30.32
N SER A 539 23.96 13.17 -29.15
CA SER A 539 23.63 14.40 -28.43
C SER A 539 24.91 14.96 -27.82
N ALA A 540 25.42 16.05 -28.39
CA ALA A 540 26.70 16.68 -28.00
C ALA A 540 26.69 17.34 -26.61
N GLU A 541 25.60 17.22 -25.84
CA GLU A 541 25.44 17.88 -24.55
C GLU A 541 25.42 16.87 -23.40
N SER A 542 26.36 17.02 -22.47
CA SER A 542 26.26 16.39 -21.15
C SER A 542 25.04 16.95 -20.44
N PHE A 543 23.99 16.14 -20.27
CA PHE A 543 22.84 16.52 -19.46
C PHE A 543 23.19 16.41 -17.97
N LYS A 544 22.90 17.46 -17.20
CA LYS A 544 23.09 17.47 -15.74
C LYS A 544 21.75 17.41 -15.04
N LEU A 545 21.70 16.67 -13.93
CA LEU A 545 20.50 16.60 -13.10
C LEU A 545 20.28 17.92 -12.34
N GLY A 546 21.37 18.63 -12.00
CA GLY A 546 21.32 19.87 -11.23
C GLY A 546 21.43 19.65 -9.72
N VAL A 547 21.81 18.43 -9.30
CA VAL A 547 22.03 18.08 -7.89
C VAL A 547 23.50 17.70 -7.73
N GLN A 548 24.32 18.65 -7.24
CA GLN A 548 25.79 18.51 -7.21
C GLN A 548 26.27 17.21 -6.57
N SER A 549 25.63 16.75 -5.50
CA SER A 549 25.99 15.51 -4.78
C SER A 549 25.67 14.22 -5.56
N LEU A 550 24.92 14.29 -6.66
CA LEU A 550 24.48 13.14 -7.45
C LEU A 550 24.78 13.26 -8.95
N ASP A 551 25.22 14.41 -9.47
CA ASP A 551 25.47 14.62 -10.90
C ASP A 551 26.46 13.58 -11.48
N ASP A 552 27.52 13.24 -10.75
CA ASP A 552 28.50 12.24 -11.19
C ASP A 552 27.91 10.83 -11.25
N GLU A 553 27.15 10.42 -10.24
CA GLU A 553 26.48 9.11 -10.22
C GLU A 553 25.34 9.04 -11.25
N PHE A 554 24.61 10.14 -11.45
CA PHE A 554 23.62 10.28 -12.50
C PHE A 554 24.25 10.06 -13.88
N GLU A 555 25.38 10.70 -14.17
CA GLU A 555 26.09 10.54 -15.45
C GLU A 555 26.63 9.12 -15.62
N ARG A 556 27.13 8.49 -14.55
CA ARG A 556 27.56 7.07 -14.58
C ARG A 556 26.40 6.14 -14.96
N LEU A 557 25.23 6.31 -14.32
CA LEU A 557 24.03 5.55 -14.68
C LEU A 557 23.59 5.85 -16.11
N ARG A 558 23.67 7.11 -16.56
CA ARG A 558 23.29 7.50 -17.92
C ARG A 558 24.17 6.83 -18.98
N ARG A 559 25.49 6.84 -18.76
CA ARG A 559 26.46 6.14 -19.64
C ARG A 559 26.29 4.64 -19.60
N HIS A 560 25.91 4.07 -18.46
CA HIS A 560 25.58 2.66 -18.36
C HIS A 560 24.32 2.29 -19.17
N GLY A 561 23.23 3.05 -18.98
CA GLY A 561 21.99 2.90 -19.76
C GLY A 561 22.18 3.08 -21.27
N SER A 562 23.15 3.91 -21.68
CA SER A 562 23.53 4.12 -23.09
C SER A 562 24.50 3.06 -23.64
N LYS A 563 24.88 2.07 -22.82
CA LYS A 563 25.86 1.02 -23.13
C LYS A 563 27.23 1.58 -23.54
N VAL A 564 27.61 2.74 -22.99
CA VAL A 564 28.93 3.38 -23.16
C VAL A 564 29.88 2.96 -22.03
N PHE A 565 29.32 2.66 -20.85
CA PHE A 565 30.02 2.19 -19.66
C PHE A 565 29.29 0.95 -19.12
N VAL A 566 29.98 0.07 -18.39
CA VAL A 566 29.35 -1.12 -17.78
C VAL A 566 29.44 -1.01 -16.27
N TYR A 567 28.28 -1.06 -15.63
CA TYR A 567 28.14 -1.22 -14.20
C TYR A 567 27.97 -2.71 -13.89
N GLU A 568 28.94 -3.32 -13.21
CA GLU A 568 28.86 -4.75 -12.87
C GLU A 568 27.69 -5.05 -11.92
N GLY A 569 26.92 -6.10 -12.21
CA GLY A 569 25.76 -6.50 -11.41
C GLY A 569 24.49 -5.63 -11.59
N MET A 570 24.48 -4.72 -12.57
CA MET A 570 23.31 -3.92 -12.95
C MET A 570 23.05 -4.07 -14.46
N SER A 571 21.78 -4.11 -14.86
CA SER A 571 21.40 -4.09 -16.28
C SER A 571 21.27 -2.64 -16.77
N ALA A 572 21.43 -2.44 -18.09
CA ALA A 572 21.22 -1.13 -18.69
C ALA A 572 19.79 -0.61 -18.45
N ASP A 573 18.79 -1.49 -18.40
CA ASP A 573 17.40 -1.11 -18.16
C ASP A 573 17.17 -0.66 -16.72
N HIS A 574 17.79 -1.33 -15.74
CA HIS A 574 17.79 -0.87 -14.34
C HIS A 574 18.43 0.51 -14.19
N ALA A 575 19.53 0.79 -14.90
CA ALA A 575 20.11 2.13 -14.88
C ALA A 575 19.19 3.19 -15.52
N ARG A 576 18.52 2.88 -16.63
CA ARG A 576 17.55 3.79 -17.26
C ARG A 576 16.37 4.08 -16.35
N GLU A 577 15.87 3.06 -15.66
CA GLU A 577 14.81 3.21 -14.67
C GLU A 577 15.24 4.13 -13.52
N GLN A 578 16.43 3.91 -12.95
CA GLN A 578 16.96 4.75 -11.89
C GLN A 578 17.15 6.20 -12.35
N VAL A 579 17.67 6.44 -13.56
CA VAL A 579 17.77 7.80 -14.13
C VAL A 579 16.40 8.45 -14.25
N ARG A 580 15.37 7.74 -14.74
CA ARG A 580 14.00 8.27 -14.82
C ARG A 580 13.43 8.62 -13.43
N ARG A 581 13.71 7.79 -12.41
CA ARG A 581 13.33 8.07 -11.01
C ARG A 581 14.06 9.30 -10.45
N MET A 582 15.36 9.42 -10.69
CA MET A 582 16.15 10.59 -10.29
C MET A 582 15.61 11.85 -10.95
N MET A 583 15.34 11.80 -12.26
CA MET A 583 14.69 12.92 -12.97
C MET A 583 13.34 13.28 -12.37
N TYR A 584 12.47 12.28 -12.14
CA TYR A 584 11.14 12.54 -11.59
C TYR A 584 11.20 13.25 -10.23
N PHE A 585 12.05 12.80 -9.31
CA PHE A 585 12.10 13.36 -7.95
C PHE A 585 12.96 14.62 -7.81
N LEU A 586 14.02 14.76 -8.60
CA LEU A 586 15.08 15.73 -8.36
C LEU A 586 15.26 16.76 -9.48
N TYR A 587 14.84 16.47 -10.72
CA TYR A 587 14.98 17.42 -11.83
C TYR A 587 13.86 18.47 -11.82
N GLU A 588 14.24 19.72 -12.05
CA GLU A 588 13.31 20.84 -12.19
C GLU A 588 12.90 21.01 -13.66
N PHE A 589 11.69 20.53 -13.99
CA PHE A 589 11.16 20.58 -15.35
C PHE A 589 10.63 21.97 -15.72
N GLN A 590 10.92 22.41 -16.94
CA GLN A 590 10.27 23.59 -17.52
C GLN A 590 8.81 23.30 -17.90
N LYS A 591 8.01 24.36 -18.12
CA LYS A 591 6.56 24.22 -18.39
C LYS A 591 6.24 23.33 -19.59
N ASP A 592 7.05 23.36 -20.66
CA ASP A 592 6.88 22.53 -21.85
C ASP A 592 7.40 21.09 -21.67
N GLU A 593 8.09 20.80 -20.57
CA GLU A 593 8.65 19.49 -20.24
C GLU A 593 7.81 18.72 -19.22
N LEU A 594 6.75 19.32 -18.65
CA LEU A 594 5.87 18.72 -17.64
C LEU A 594 5.17 17.43 -18.12
N ALA A 595 5.07 17.22 -19.43
CA ALA A 595 4.58 15.98 -20.02
C ALA A 595 5.36 14.74 -19.54
N PHE A 596 6.63 14.88 -19.15
CA PHE A 596 7.39 13.79 -18.53
C PHE A 596 6.77 13.33 -17.21
N ILE A 597 6.31 14.25 -16.37
CA ILE A 597 5.71 13.95 -15.07
C ILE A 597 4.39 13.21 -15.27
N SER A 598 3.54 13.69 -16.19
CA SER A 598 2.29 13.02 -16.56
C SER A 598 2.52 11.61 -17.11
N ASN A 599 3.53 11.44 -17.98
CA ASN A 599 3.91 10.13 -18.50
C ASN A 599 4.43 9.20 -17.40
N PHE A 600 5.33 9.69 -16.52
CA PHE A 600 5.86 8.91 -15.40
C PHE A 600 4.75 8.42 -14.48
N LEU A 601 3.74 9.25 -14.25
CA LEU A 601 2.56 8.94 -13.42
C LEU A 601 1.49 8.11 -14.14
N ASN A 602 1.67 7.75 -15.41
CA ASN A 602 0.63 7.11 -16.23
C ASN A 602 -0.71 7.88 -16.12
N SER A 603 -0.65 9.21 -16.20
CA SER A 603 -1.78 10.11 -15.93
C SER A 603 -1.68 11.43 -16.70
N PRO A 604 -2.22 11.53 -17.92
CA PRO A 604 -2.17 12.75 -18.71
C PRO A 604 -2.89 13.95 -18.07
N THR A 605 -3.92 13.74 -17.23
CA THR A 605 -4.81 14.82 -16.75
C THR A 605 -4.58 15.22 -15.30
N LEU A 606 -3.74 14.51 -14.54
CA LEU A 606 -3.60 14.78 -13.11
C LEU A 606 -3.03 16.17 -12.80
N LEU A 607 -2.08 16.66 -13.61
CA LEU A 607 -1.52 18.01 -13.42
C LEU A 607 -2.56 19.09 -13.70
N ASP A 608 -3.38 18.92 -14.74
CA ASP A 608 -4.51 19.81 -15.03
C ASP A 608 -5.50 19.79 -13.86
N TRP A 609 -5.87 18.60 -13.39
CA TRP A 609 -6.75 18.43 -12.23
C TRP A 609 -6.19 19.11 -10.97
N GLN A 610 -4.89 19.03 -10.73
CA GLN A 610 -4.24 19.71 -9.60
C GLN A 610 -4.32 21.23 -9.74
N SER A 611 -4.16 21.76 -10.96
CA SER A 611 -4.31 23.20 -11.23
C SER A 611 -5.72 23.71 -10.96
N TRP A 612 -6.74 22.85 -11.08
CA TRP A 612 -8.13 23.18 -10.79
C TRP A 612 -8.45 23.27 -9.30
N GLN A 613 -7.58 22.80 -8.40
CA GLN A 613 -7.89 22.80 -6.96
C GLN A 613 -7.78 24.18 -6.29
N GLY A 614 -7.38 25.23 -7.03
CA GLY A 614 -7.31 26.60 -6.52
C GLY A 614 -8.69 27.24 -6.36
N SER A 615 -8.88 28.05 -5.32
CA SER A 615 -10.16 28.72 -5.02
C SER A 615 -10.66 29.66 -6.12
N CYS A 616 -9.76 30.19 -6.96
CA CYS A 616 -10.09 31.02 -8.12
C CYS A 616 -9.87 30.30 -9.46
N ALA A 617 -9.64 28.98 -9.46
CA ALA A 617 -9.43 28.25 -10.69
C ALA A 617 -10.68 28.30 -11.58
N ARG A 618 -10.45 28.52 -12.88
CA ARG A 618 -11.48 28.54 -13.91
C ARG A 618 -10.92 27.88 -15.15
N LEU A 619 -11.75 27.11 -15.84
CA LEU A 619 -11.40 26.64 -17.17
C LEU A 619 -11.40 27.80 -18.14
N SER A 620 -10.32 27.93 -18.94
CA SER A 620 -10.33 28.86 -20.05
C SER A 620 -11.37 28.42 -21.09
N PHE A 621 -11.89 29.37 -21.89
CA PHE A 621 -12.86 29.03 -22.94
C PHE A 621 -12.31 27.98 -23.92
N LYS A 622 -11.02 28.10 -24.27
CA LYS A 622 -10.33 27.15 -25.15
C LYS A 622 -10.26 25.77 -24.51
N ASP A 623 -9.79 25.66 -23.26
CA ASP A 623 -9.64 24.37 -22.58
C ASP A 623 -10.99 23.70 -22.37
N LYS A 624 -12.01 24.47 -21.99
CA LYS A 624 -13.39 23.98 -21.86
C LYS A 624 -13.90 23.41 -23.18
N THR A 625 -13.76 24.15 -24.28
CA THR A 625 -14.23 23.69 -25.60
C THR A 625 -13.51 22.43 -26.05
N THR A 626 -12.18 22.37 -25.86
CA THR A 626 -11.38 21.19 -26.22
C THR A 626 -11.73 19.98 -25.36
N LEU A 627 -11.88 20.15 -24.05
CA LEU A 627 -12.28 19.05 -23.16
C LEU A 627 -13.68 18.54 -23.48
N GLU A 628 -14.66 19.45 -23.65
CA GLU A 628 -16.04 19.08 -24.02
C GLU A 628 -16.09 18.26 -25.31
N GLN A 629 -15.29 18.62 -26.32
CA GLN A 629 -15.20 17.86 -27.57
C GLN A 629 -14.68 16.43 -27.35
N LYS A 630 -13.60 16.28 -26.57
CA LYS A 630 -13.01 14.97 -26.26
C LYS A 630 -13.96 14.10 -25.45
N ILE A 631 -14.64 14.69 -24.46
CA ILE A 631 -15.60 14.00 -23.61
C ILE A 631 -16.83 13.56 -24.42
N TYR A 632 -17.38 14.45 -25.25
CA TYR A 632 -18.48 14.13 -26.16
C TYR A 632 -18.14 12.94 -27.05
N HIS A 633 -16.97 12.97 -27.69
CA HIS A 633 -16.49 11.91 -28.58
C HIS A 633 -16.53 10.54 -27.87
N VAL A 634 -15.94 10.45 -26.67
CA VAL A 634 -15.87 9.19 -25.91
C VAL A 634 -17.23 8.72 -25.41
N ILE A 635 -18.11 9.63 -24.95
CA ILE A 635 -19.46 9.28 -24.50
C ILE A 635 -20.32 8.81 -25.68
N GLN A 636 -20.24 9.48 -26.82
CA GLN A 636 -20.96 9.10 -28.04
C GLN A 636 -20.53 7.70 -28.53
N GLU A 637 -19.23 7.40 -28.50
CA GLU A 637 -18.73 6.05 -28.81
C GLU A 637 -19.25 5.00 -27.81
N HIS A 638 -19.31 5.32 -26.51
CA HIS A 638 -19.84 4.42 -25.49
C HIS A 638 -21.34 4.15 -25.69
N PHE A 639 -22.11 5.18 -26.02
CA PHE A 639 -23.57 5.08 -26.15
C PHE A 639 -23.99 4.32 -27.39
N THR A 640 -23.27 4.50 -28.50
CA THR A 640 -23.54 3.85 -29.79
C THR A 640 -22.81 2.52 -29.97
N GLY A 641 -21.71 2.29 -29.28
CA GLY A 641 -20.83 1.14 -29.51
C GLY A 641 -20.05 1.22 -30.84
N ILE A 642 -19.97 2.40 -31.43
CA ILE A 642 -19.26 2.67 -32.69
C ILE A 642 -17.96 3.43 -32.37
N ARG A 643 -16.89 3.16 -33.13
CA ARG A 643 -15.65 3.95 -33.08
C ARG A 643 -15.72 5.12 -34.06
N LEU A 644 -15.43 6.32 -33.57
CA LEU A 644 -15.40 7.58 -34.29
C LEU A 644 -13.94 8.03 -34.44
N PRO A 645 -13.48 8.45 -35.63
CA PRO A 645 -12.11 8.95 -35.79
C PRO A 645 -11.91 10.28 -35.08
N GLU A 646 -10.68 10.50 -34.63
CA GLU A 646 -10.20 11.78 -34.11
C GLU A 646 -10.36 12.88 -35.17
N GLY A 647 -10.79 14.08 -34.75
CA GLY A 647 -10.93 15.23 -35.64
C GLY A 647 -12.16 15.21 -36.55
N SER A 648 -13.05 14.20 -36.46
CA SER A 648 -14.35 14.26 -37.12
C SER A 648 -15.20 15.40 -36.52
N THR A 649 -15.12 16.57 -37.14
CA THR A 649 -15.97 17.71 -36.79
C THR A 649 -17.37 17.43 -37.31
N GLN A 650 -18.17 16.70 -36.52
CA GLN A 650 -19.59 16.61 -36.78
C GLN A 650 -20.18 18.03 -36.57
N ASN A 651 -20.75 18.60 -37.64
CA ASN A 651 -21.51 19.86 -37.53
C ASN A 651 -22.73 19.70 -36.62
N ASP A 652 -23.20 18.47 -36.45
CA ASP A 652 -24.31 18.10 -35.56
C ASP A 652 -23.77 17.55 -34.23
N ARG A 653 -23.78 18.36 -33.18
CA ARG A 653 -23.36 17.95 -31.82
C ARG A 653 -24.53 17.32 -31.05
N ARG A 654 -25.22 16.37 -31.66
CA ARG A 654 -26.27 15.60 -30.96
C ARG A 654 -25.67 14.36 -30.31
N LEU A 655 -26.01 14.15 -29.05
CA LEU A 655 -25.72 12.93 -28.33
C LEU A 655 -26.82 11.93 -28.62
N TYR A 656 -26.47 10.80 -29.25
CA TYR A 656 -27.42 9.75 -29.61
C TYR A 656 -27.32 8.56 -28.66
N ILE A 657 -28.46 8.19 -28.07
CA ILE A 657 -28.62 6.93 -27.35
C ILE A 657 -29.26 5.94 -28.31
N THR A 658 -28.51 4.93 -28.74
CA THR A 658 -28.99 3.96 -29.74
C THR A 658 -29.20 2.56 -29.16
N LEU A 659 -30.04 1.79 -29.85
CA LEU A 659 -30.18 0.35 -29.64
C LEU A 659 -29.02 -0.39 -30.30
N SER A 660 -27.90 -0.49 -29.60
CA SER A 660 -26.70 -1.20 -30.06
C SER A 660 -26.66 -2.64 -29.56
N ARG A 661 -26.24 -3.58 -30.41
CA ARG A 661 -26.19 -5.02 -30.08
C ARG A 661 -24.98 -5.44 -29.23
N ARG A 662 -24.10 -4.50 -28.85
CA ARG A 662 -22.86 -4.70 -28.05
C ARG A 662 -21.98 -5.92 -28.44
N ARG A 663 -22.18 -6.53 -29.62
CA ARG A 663 -21.35 -7.63 -30.15
C ARG A 663 -20.28 -7.05 -31.06
N HIS A 664 -19.01 -7.21 -30.69
CA HIS A 664 -17.85 -6.71 -31.44
C HIS A 664 -17.73 -7.29 -32.86
N GLU A 665 -18.39 -8.41 -33.14
CA GLU A 665 -18.33 -9.14 -34.42
C GLU A 665 -19.25 -8.54 -35.51
N VAL A 666 -20.22 -7.69 -35.15
CA VAL A 666 -21.20 -7.16 -36.11
C VAL A 666 -21.17 -5.64 -36.14
N ARG A 667 -20.62 -5.07 -37.22
CA ARG A 667 -20.66 -3.63 -37.46
C ARG A 667 -22.08 -3.19 -37.83
N GLN A 668 -22.77 -2.52 -36.91
CA GLN A 668 -24.09 -1.95 -37.18
C GLN A 668 -23.95 -0.58 -37.84
N SER A 669 -24.05 -0.55 -39.18
CA SER A 669 -23.95 0.69 -39.95
C SER A 669 -25.15 1.62 -39.77
N ALA A 670 -26.31 1.10 -39.38
CA ALA A 670 -27.50 1.84 -38.99
C ALA A 670 -28.00 1.36 -37.63
N GLN A 671 -28.42 2.31 -36.78
CA GLN A 671 -28.92 2.02 -35.43
C GLN A 671 -30.20 2.83 -35.16
N VAL A 672 -31.14 2.21 -34.45
CA VAL A 672 -32.35 2.90 -33.96
C VAL A 672 -31.95 3.84 -32.83
N VAL A 673 -32.36 5.10 -32.92
CA VAL A 673 -32.20 6.09 -31.86
C VAL A 673 -33.36 5.96 -30.88
N LEU A 674 -33.03 5.79 -29.60
CA LEU A 674 -33.99 5.72 -28.49
C LEU A 674 -34.20 7.10 -27.86
N ALA A 675 -33.15 7.91 -27.84
CA ALA A 675 -33.20 9.31 -27.42
C ALA A 675 -32.08 10.10 -28.11
N GLU A 676 -32.34 11.37 -28.34
CA GLU A 676 -31.34 12.35 -28.80
C GLU A 676 -31.36 13.59 -27.91
N VAL A 677 -30.18 14.18 -27.72
CA VAL A 677 -30.01 15.41 -26.95
C VAL A 677 -29.04 16.32 -27.70
N ASP A 678 -29.39 17.59 -27.85
CA ASP A 678 -28.43 18.58 -28.35
C ASP A 678 -27.39 18.87 -27.27
N TRP A 679 -26.16 18.41 -27.49
CA TRP A 679 -25.06 18.54 -26.52
C TRP A 679 -24.75 20.00 -26.21
N SER A 680 -24.91 20.89 -27.20
CA SER A 680 -24.50 22.29 -27.08
C SER A 680 -25.39 23.11 -26.13
N THR A 681 -26.65 22.73 -25.99
CA THR A 681 -27.61 23.40 -25.10
C THR A 681 -27.86 22.63 -23.82
N ALA A 682 -27.88 21.30 -23.89
CA ALA A 682 -28.31 20.45 -22.79
C ALA A 682 -27.21 20.11 -21.79
N ILE A 683 -25.93 20.41 -22.06
CA ILE A 683 -24.82 20.05 -21.18
C ILE A 683 -23.90 21.26 -20.99
N SER A 684 -23.40 21.43 -19.77
CA SER A 684 -22.26 22.31 -19.47
C SER A 684 -21.16 21.56 -18.73
N LEU A 685 -19.91 21.91 -19.06
CA LEU A 685 -18.76 21.50 -18.26
C LEU A 685 -18.46 22.56 -17.19
N GLU A 686 -18.46 22.16 -15.92
CA GLU A 686 -18.30 23.05 -14.76
C GLU A 686 -17.32 22.49 -13.72
N LEU A 687 -16.61 23.40 -13.02
CA LEU A 687 -15.83 23.04 -11.84
C LEU A 687 -16.73 23.23 -10.62
N ILE A 688 -17.08 22.13 -9.96
CA ILE A 688 -17.94 22.14 -8.76
C ILE A 688 -17.06 21.95 -7.53
N GLN A 689 -17.15 22.89 -6.59
CA GLN A 689 -16.49 22.79 -5.30
C GLN A 689 -17.31 21.92 -4.35
N THR A 690 -16.63 21.00 -3.68
CA THR A 690 -17.15 20.17 -2.60
C THR A 690 -16.24 20.29 -1.40
N ASP A 691 -16.81 20.43 -0.20
CA ASP A 691 -16.05 20.50 1.03
C ASP A 691 -16.11 19.16 1.76
N SER A 692 -14.97 18.70 2.25
CA SER A 692 -14.88 17.52 3.10
C SER A 692 -15.29 17.83 4.54
N ALA A 693 -15.58 16.77 5.30
CA ALA A 693 -15.80 16.85 6.74
C ALA A 693 -14.64 17.52 7.52
N SER A 694 -13.41 17.45 6.98
CA SER A 694 -12.21 18.06 7.57
C SER A 694 -12.04 19.54 7.20
N GLY A 695 -13.00 20.13 6.50
CA GLY A 695 -12.96 21.53 6.03
C GLY A 695 -12.05 21.72 4.81
N GLU A 696 -11.72 20.65 4.09
CA GLU A 696 -10.91 20.75 2.88
C GLU A 696 -11.81 20.88 1.65
N SER A 697 -11.63 21.98 0.91
CA SER A 697 -12.28 22.16 -0.39
C SER A 697 -11.57 21.37 -1.48
N ARG A 698 -12.38 20.79 -2.36
CA ARG A 698 -11.97 20.06 -3.58
C ARG A 698 -12.82 20.55 -4.73
N GLN A 699 -12.20 20.82 -5.88
CA GLN A 699 -12.92 21.12 -7.11
C GLN A 699 -12.86 19.91 -8.03
N ASP A 700 -14.01 19.44 -8.49
CA ASP A 700 -14.08 18.40 -9.50
C ASP A 700 -14.75 18.92 -10.76
N LEU A 701 -14.29 18.41 -11.89
CA LEU A 701 -14.91 18.66 -13.17
C LEU A 701 -16.18 17.82 -13.29
N VAL A 702 -17.30 18.45 -13.64
CA VAL A 702 -18.62 17.80 -13.73
C VAL A 702 -19.28 18.20 -15.03
N LEU A 703 -19.85 17.22 -15.74
CA LEU A 703 -20.85 17.51 -16.77
C LEU A 703 -22.19 17.70 -16.08
N THR A 704 -22.74 18.90 -16.20
CA THR A 704 -24.02 19.26 -15.62
C THR A 704 -25.08 19.29 -16.71
N GLY A 705 -26.17 18.55 -16.48
CA GLY A 705 -27.32 18.55 -17.38
C GLY A 705 -28.14 19.84 -17.26
N LYS A 706 -28.68 20.29 -18.39
CA LYS A 706 -29.55 21.46 -18.57
C LYS A 706 -30.84 21.06 -19.28
N ASP A 707 -31.80 21.98 -19.29
CA ASP A 707 -33.09 21.83 -19.95
C ASP A 707 -33.77 20.49 -19.64
N ARG A 708 -34.00 19.65 -20.66
CA ARG A 708 -34.67 18.35 -20.53
C ARG A 708 -33.94 17.38 -19.60
N ILE A 709 -32.63 17.51 -19.45
CA ILE A 709 -31.80 16.65 -18.59
C ILE A 709 -31.27 17.38 -17.35
N ALA A 710 -31.90 18.48 -16.93
CA ALA A 710 -31.50 19.22 -15.74
C ALA A 710 -31.36 18.33 -14.49
N ARG A 711 -30.33 18.54 -13.66
CA ARG A 711 -30.01 17.72 -12.46
C ARG A 711 -29.50 16.30 -12.77
N ILE A 712 -29.16 15.98 -14.01
CA ILE A 712 -28.41 14.78 -14.35
C ILE A 712 -26.95 15.19 -14.49
N ASP A 713 -26.13 14.81 -13.51
CA ASP A 713 -24.73 15.21 -13.44
C ASP A 713 -23.81 13.98 -13.55
N LEU A 714 -22.70 14.15 -14.27
CA LEU A 714 -21.64 13.14 -14.37
C LEU A 714 -20.31 13.70 -13.87
N PRO A 715 -19.86 13.30 -12.66
CA PRO A 715 -18.55 13.67 -12.15
C PRO A 715 -17.41 13.05 -12.98
N LEU A 716 -16.55 13.89 -13.52
CA LEU A 716 -15.41 13.51 -14.36
C LEU A 716 -14.13 13.45 -13.54
N LYS A 717 -13.98 12.38 -12.77
CA LYS A 717 -12.78 12.14 -11.95
C LYS A 717 -11.56 11.79 -12.84
N VAL A 718 -10.36 11.92 -12.29
CA VAL A 718 -9.07 11.72 -13.00
C VAL A 718 -9.00 10.43 -13.83
N PRO A 719 -9.38 9.23 -13.33
CA PRO A 719 -9.30 8.01 -14.14
C PRO A 719 -10.14 8.06 -15.42
N PHE A 720 -11.32 8.69 -15.36
CA PHE A 720 -12.17 8.87 -16.54
C PHE A 720 -11.57 9.89 -17.50
N LEU A 721 -11.02 10.99 -16.99
CA LEU A 721 -10.35 12.01 -17.81
C LEU A 721 -9.09 11.46 -18.50
N ASP A 722 -8.28 10.67 -17.78
CA ASP A 722 -7.13 9.98 -18.34
C ASP A 722 -7.55 9.02 -19.45
N TYR A 723 -8.62 8.25 -19.22
CA TYR A 723 -9.21 7.39 -20.24
C TYR A 723 -9.68 8.17 -21.47
N VAL A 724 -10.35 9.31 -21.28
CA VAL A 724 -10.80 10.17 -22.37
C VAL A 724 -9.61 10.65 -23.19
N MET A 725 -8.54 11.11 -22.53
CA MET A 725 -7.35 11.62 -23.23
C MET A 725 -6.61 10.52 -23.97
N MET A 726 -6.39 9.36 -23.34
CA MET A 726 -5.74 8.20 -23.97
C MET A 726 -6.54 7.70 -25.18
N ARG A 727 -7.86 7.57 -25.04
CA ARG A 727 -8.75 7.14 -26.13
C ARG A 727 -8.83 8.16 -27.26
N HIS A 728 -8.73 9.45 -26.94
CA HIS A 728 -8.66 10.53 -27.92
C HIS A 728 -7.29 10.67 -28.60
N PHE A 729 -6.23 10.04 -28.09
CA PHE A 729 -4.92 9.96 -28.75
C PHE A 729 -4.66 8.58 -29.37
N GLY A 730 -5.70 7.78 -29.55
CA GLY A 730 -5.63 6.52 -30.27
C GLY A 730 -5.03 5.35 -29.48
N GLU A 731 -4.92 5.43 -28.14
CA GLU A 731 -4.48 4.29 -27.34
C GLU A 731 -5.57 3.21 -27.29
N ILE A 732 -5.30 2.04 -27.87
CA ILE A 732 -6.29 0.98 -28.12
C ILE A 732 -6.39 -0.03 -26.95
N GLY A 733 -5.44 -0.02 -26.01
CA GLY A 733 -5.29 -1.07 -24.98
C GLY A 733 -5.80 -0.76 -23.58
N GLU A 734 -6.14 0.50 -23.26
CA GLU A 734 -6.54 0.88 -21.90
C GLU A 734 -8.03 0.62 -21.66
N VAL A 735 -8.33 -0.10 -20.58
CA VAL A 735 -9.69 -0.46 -20.19
C VAL A 735 -10.11 0.46 -19.05
N LEU A 736 -11.19 1.22 -19.27
CA LEU A 736 -11.81 2.03 -18.23
C LEU A 736 -12.24 1.11 -17.06
N GLU A 737 -12.00 1.52 -15.82
CA GLU A 737 -12.38 0.73 -14.65
C GLU A 737 -13.89 0.43 -14.65
N THR A 738 -14.27 -0.77 -14.21
CA THR A 738 -15.68 -1.24 -14.19
C THR A 738 -16.62 -0.26 -13.47
N SER A 739 -16.14 0.38 -12.41
CA SER A 739 -16.91 1.37 -11.65
C SER A 739 -17.30 2.61 -12.48
N TYR A 740 -16.46 3.04 -13.43
CA TYR A 740 -16.80 4.14 -14.33
C TYR A 740 -17.69 3.68 -15.48
N PHE A 741 -17.54 2.44 -15.96
CA PHE A 741 -18.50 1.85 -16.88
C PHE A 741 -19.92 1.86 -16.30
N GLU A 742 -20.09 1.45 -15.05
CA GLU A 742 -21.38 1.51 -14.33
C GLU A 742 -21.91 2.94 -14.21
N ARG A 743 -21.04 3.93 -13.94
CA ARG A 743 -21.43 5.35 -13.89
C ARG A 743 -21.90 5.87 -15.25
N LEU A 744 -21.21 5.51 -16.33
CA LEU A 744 -21.63 5.87 -17.69
C LEU A 744 -22.93 5.21 -18.09
N ASP A 745 -23.14 3.93 -17.76
CA ASP A 745 -24.39 3.22 -18.05
C ASP A 745 -25.55 3.79 -17.21
N ARG A 746 -25.30 4.21 -15.95
CA ARG A 746 -26.29 4.95 -15.15
C ARG A 746 -26.63 6.30 -15.76
N PHE A 747 -25.62 7.08 -16.16
CA PHE A 747 -25.82 8.36 -16.83
C PHE A 747 -26.61 8.17 -18.14
N LYS A 748 -26.29 7.14 -18.94
CA LYS A 748 -27.04 6.76 -20.14
C LYS A 748 -28.52 6.49 -19.83
N ALA A 749 -28.79 5.70 -18.78
CA ALA A 749 -30.16 5.36 -18.38
C ALA A 749 -30.96 6.60 -17.93
N GLN A 750 -30.35 7.48 -17.14
CA GLN A 750 -31.00 8.71 -16.67
C GLN A 750 -31.28 9.69 -17.82
N VAL A 751 -30.34 9.85 -18.75
CA VAL A 751 -30.53 10.67 -19.95
C VAL A 751 -31.65 10.09 -20.81
N LEU A 752 -31.67 8.76 -21.03
CA LEU A 752 -32.71 8.09 -21.80
C LEU A 752 -34.10 8.29 -21.17
N GLU A 753 -34.23 8.14 -19.85
CA GLU A 753 -35.50 8.31 -19.14
C GLU A 753 -36.10 9.70 -19.40
N ARG A 754 -35.28 10.75 -19.40
CA ARG A 754 -35.75 12.13 -19.55
C ARG A 754 -35.79 12.66 -20.98
N ALA A 755 -34.97 12.12 -21.87
CA ALA A 755 -34.86 12.56 -23.26
C ALA A 755 -35.58 11.63 -24.25
N SER A 756 -36.18 10.53 -23.79
CA SER A 756 -37.00 9.68 -24.65
C SER A 756 -38.16 10.49 -25.24
N ALA A 757 -38.39 10.32 -26.54
CA ALA A 757 -39.55 10.89 -27.23
C ALA A 757 -40.81 10.09 -26.85
N ALA A 758 -41.29 10.27 -25.63
CA ALA A 758 -42.53 9.66 -25.18
C ALA A 758 -43.70 10.26 -25.98
N GLY A 759 -44.21 9.53 -26.97
CA GLY A 759 -45.44 9.88 -27.71
C GLY A 759 -45.29 10.26 -29.18
N GLU A 760 -44.13 10.05 -29.82
CA GLU A 760 -44.00 10.22 -31.27
C GLU A 760 -44.16 8.88 -32.01
N ASP A 761 -45.11 8.78 -32.96
CA ASP A 761 -45.24 7.65 -33.92
C ASP A 761 -44.10 7.64 -34.97
N ARG A 762 -42.91 8.07 -34.56
CA ARG A 762 -41.74 8.29 -35.41
C ARG A 762 -40.55 7.49 -34.90
N ILE A 763 -39.92 6.75 -35.80
CA ILE A 763 -38.66 6.03 -35.55
C ILE A 763 -37.53 6.81 -36.20
N MET A 764 -36.49 7.16 -35.43
CA MET A 764 -35.27 7.72 -35.98
C MET A 764 -34.19 6.65 -36.13
N LEU A 765 -33.57 6.59 -37.29
CA LEU A 765 -32.34 5.84 -37.53
C LEU A 765 -31.16 6.80 -37.69
N VAL A 766 -30.03 6.46 -37.06
CA VAL A 766 -28.73 7.06 -37.36
C VAL A 766 -27.87 6.07 -38.13
N ARG A 767 -27.40 6.50 -39.30
CA ARG A 767 -26.48 5.73 -40.14
C ARG A 767 -25.10 6.36 -40.11
N LEU A 768 -24.08 5.58 -39.76
CA LEU A 768 -22.70 6.02 -39.85
C LEU A 768 -22.27 6.05 -41.31
N LYS A 769 -21.89 7.23 -41.82
CA LYS A 769 -21.34 7.40 -43.17
C LYS A 769 -19.85 7.02 -43.20
N MET A 770 -19.31 6.91 -44.41
CA MET A 770 -17.88 6.64 -44.65
C MET A 770 -16.97 7.80 -44.17
N ASP A 771 -17.52 9.01 -44.07
CA ASP A 771 -16.85 10.18 -43.48
C ASP A 771 -16.99 10.25 -41.95
N HIS A 772 -17.56 9.21 -41.33
CA HIS A 772 -17.80 9.09 -39.89
C HIS A 772 -18.75 10.14 -39.29
N SER A 773 -19.55 10.80 -40.12
CA SER A 773 -20.72 11.56 -39.69
C SER A 773 -21.94 10.64 -39.51
N PHE A 774 -22.87 11.04 -38.63
CA PHE A 774 -24.18 10.41 -38.53
C PHE A 774 -25.14 11.04 -39.53
N ARG A 775 -25.78 10.23 -40.39
CA ARG A 775 -26.94 10.61 -41.19
C ARG A 775 -28.22 10.24 -40.45
N ARG A 776 -29.18 11.15 -40.36
CA ARG A 776 -30.48 10.89 -39.71
C ARG A 776 -31.54 10.56 -40.75
N GLN A 777 -32.36 9.58 -40.44
CA GLN A 777 -33.55 9.23 -41.22
C GLN A 777 -34.72 9.06 -40.25
N HIS A 778 -35.80 9.79 -40.48
CA HIS A 778 -37.05 9.66 -39.73
C HIS A 778 -38.03 8.81 -40.52
N PHE A 779 -38.68 7.87 -39.83
CA PHE A 779 -39.71 6.99 -40.36
C PHE A 779 -41.00 7.23 -39.58
N ALA A 780 -42.10 7.48 -40.28
CA ALA A 780 -43.43 7.59 -39.67
C ALA A 780 -44.43 6.73 -40.45
N ILE A 781 -45.42 6.16 -39.78
CA ILE A 781 -46.50 5.42 -40.43
C ILE A 781 -47.76 6.29 -40.41
N THR A 782 -48.19 6.72 -41.59
CA THR A 782 -49.40 7.53 -41.79
C THR A 782 -50.26 6.87 -42.85
N ASN A 783 -51.53 6.62 -42.56
CA ASN A 783 -52.50 6.04 -43.51
C ASN A 783 -52.00 4.78 -44.26
N ASN A 784 -51.41 3.82 -43.55
CA ASN A 784 -50.81 2.60 -44.14
C ASN A 784 -49.65 2.84 -45.13
N SER A 785 -49.08 4.05 -45.15
CA SER A 785 -47.89 4.42 -45.92
C SER A 785 -46.72 4.76 -45.00
N LEU A 786 -45.50 4.40 -45.42
CA LEU A 786 -44.27 4.70 -44.69
C LEU A 786 -43.68 6.01 -45.23
N GLU A 787 -43.74 7.07 -44.43
CA GLU A 787 -43.07 8.33 -44.73
C GLU A 787 -41.61 8.27 -44.27
N VAL A 788 -40.68 8.65 -45.15
CA VAL A 788 -39.24 8.70 -44.85
C VAL A 788 -38.73 10.11 -45.09
N THR A 789 -38.17 10.73 -44.06
CA THR A 789 -37.54 12.06 -44.15
C THR A 789 -36.04 11.94 -43.83
N ASP A 790 -35.22 12.33 -44.79
CA ASP A 790 -33.76 12.42 -44.60
C ASP A 790 -33.39 13.80 -44.09
N VAL A 791 -32.68 13.85 -42.96
CA VAL A 791 -32.11 15.09 -42.42
C VAL A 791 -30.60 14.98 -42.54
N LEU A 792 -30.02 15.82 -43.41
CA LEU A 792 -28.59 15.86 -43.66
C LEU A 792 -27.76 16.27 -42.44
#